data_AF-A0A9Q1RAY2-F1
#
_entry.id   AF-A0A9Q1RAY2-F1
#
_cell.length_a   1.000
_cell.length_b   1.000
_cell.length_c   1.000
_cell.angle_alpha   90.00
_cell.angle_beta   90.00
_cell.angle_gamma   90.00
#
_symmetry.space_group_name_H-M   'P 1'
#
loop_
_entity.id
_entity.type
_entity.pdbx_description
1 polymer ?
#
loop_
_entity_poly.entity_id
_entity_poly.type
_entity_poly.pdbx_seq_one_letter_code
_entity_poly.pdbx_strand_id
1 'polypeptide(L)'
;MEGVSYQRFPRIKIREVKDDFMKFELRDTDASIANALRRIMIAEVPTIAIDLVEIEVNSSVLNDEFISHRLGLVPLTSERAMSMRFSRDCDACDGDGQCEYCSVEFYLRVKCLTDQTLDVTSKDLLSSDHTVVPVDYSDVSSGFDSNSTNKGIIIVKLRRGQELRLRAIARKGIGKDHAKWSPAATVTFMYEPEIYINEDMMETLSLQEKTELVDSSPTKVFGIDPESKQVIVVEPEAYTYDDEVLKKAEAMGKPGLIEIHAKEDSFIFTVETTGAVKASQLVLNAIEILRQKLDAVRLSDDTVEADDQFGELGAHMRGGNRGLEIGGKFVKFTAIGVYLEESAIPFLKAKWKGKSSEEMTDSVVFSRDIVTENKQLSEAVLESIIGKHGVYPAAKCSLAERISELFEKSNGEASVCEKTVIEQSLLENTILNHLDVHTNDDEALTKAESTGKPGLIEIHAKEDYLISTVESTGAIKASHLIVNAIEVLKQKFDAVRLSDDTVDCGCRRSVWSVEGTYVRRVKPHWQFELRLLKLLIKLHGISDSHLSLDYYKKTCPSVEGIVRKEMECVCLSDPHNAALILRLHFHDCFVQGCDGSILLDDTVTLKGEKNAPNNKNALKGFKIIDRIKNRIESECPGIVSCADILTIAARDAVVLVGGPYWDVPVGRKDSKTAGYELTDTNLPTADEGLISIISKFISQGLSVTDMVALSGAHTIGKARCVNFRNRIYGDFKMTTSMMNPISSSYLSKLKSLCPPIGSESLDNNETSMDNVTPNLFDNSYYHVLLKGEGLINSDQELYSSFLAIQTKKIVEKYAENTIAFFEQFAESMVKMGNITNSKTYVNGEVRKSCRFVNT
;
A
#
# COMPACT_ATOMS: atom_id res chain seq x y z
N MET A 1 -26.08 -19.59 -8.26
CA MET A 1 -26.49 -19.69 -6.85
C MET A 1 -26.42 -18.29 -6.28
N GLU A 2 -27.54 -17.78 -5.78
CA GLU A 2 -27.63 -16.47 -5.14
C GLU A 2 -26.77 -16.48 -3.87
N GLY A 3 -25.87 -15.49 -3.75
CA GLY A 3 -24.98 -15.33 -2.61
C GLY A 3 -25.76 -14.89 -1.38
N VAL A 4 -26.28 -15.85 -0.63
CA VAL A 4 -26.67 -15.65 0.76
C VAL A 4 -25.37 -15.42 1.52
N SER A 5 -25.11 -14.19 1.95
CA SER A 5 -24.11 -13.89 2.98
C SER A 5 -24.54 -14.60 4.26
N TYR A 6 -24.11 -15.85 4.44
CA TYR A 6 -24.26 -16.53 5.72
C TYR A 6 -23.45 -15.75 6.74
N GLN A 7 -24.15 -15.20 7.74
CA GLN A 7 -23.50 -14.63 8.91
C GLN A 7 -22.72 -15.75 9.59
N ARG A 8 -21.39 -15.73 9.44
CA ARG A 8 -20.49 -16.71 10.03
C ARG A 8 -20.30 -16.38 11.51
N PHE A 9 -20.36 -17.40 12.36
CA PHE A 9 -20.17 -17.27 13.80
C PHE A 9 -18.96 -18.08 14.20
N PRO A 10 -17.77 -17.48 14.29
CA PRO A 10 -16.54 -18.22 14.57
C PRO A 10 -16.65 -19.05 15.84
N ARG A 11 -16.23 -20.33 15.77
CA ARG A 11 -16.23 -21.26 16.90
C ARG A 11 -14.84 -21.76 17.19
N ILE A 12 -14.47 -21.78 18.47
CA ILE A 12 -13.20 -22.34 18.93
C ILE A 12 -13.45 -23.67 19.64
N LYS A 13 -12.73 -24.71 19.23
CA LYS A 13 -12.69 -26.00 19.94
C LYS A 13 -11.27 -26.30 20.41
N ILE A 14 -11.09 -26.36 21.71
CA ILE A 14 -9.80 -26.64 22.33
C ILE A 14 -9.46 -28.12 22.13
N ARG A 15 -8.22 -28.40 21.69
CA ARG A 15 -7.70 -29.76 21.51
C ARG A 15 -6.69 -30.12 22.59
N GLU A 16 -5.70 -29.26 22.81
CA GLU A 16 -4.66 -29.44 23.82
C GLU A 16 -4.34 -28.10 24.46
N VAL A 17 -4.13 -28.10 25.79
CA VAL A 17 -3.70 -26.93 26.55
C VAL A 17 -2.66 -27.35 27.56
N LYS A 18 -1.51 -26.68 27.51
CA LYS A 18 -0.44 -26.64 28.50
C LYS A 18 -0.20 -25.18 28.86
N ASP A 19 0.69 -24.91 29.82
CA ASP A 19 1.00 -23.54 30.21
C ASP A 19 1.66 -22.75 29.06
N ASP A 20 2.56 -23.38 28.30
CA ASP A 20 3.33 -22.75 27.22
C ASP A 20 2.83 -23.12 25.82
N PHE A 21 1.99 -24.16 25.68
CA PHE A 21 1.51 -24.69 24.41
C PHE A 21 -0.01 -24.80 24.36
N MET A 22 -0.63 -24.45 23.23
CA MET A 22 -2.06 -24.65 22.99
C MET A 22 -2.33 -25.03 21.54
N LYS A 23 -3.13 -26.08 21.34
CA LYS A 23 -3.67 -26.49 20.04
C LYS A 23 -5.19 -26.36 20.07
N PHE A 24 -5.78 -25.68 19.08
CA PHE A 24 -7.23 -25.50 18.98
C PHE A 24 -7.70 -25.39 17.54
N GLU A 25 -8.98 -25.67 17.32
CA GLU A 25 -9.65 -25.49 16.02
C GLU A 25 -10.44 -24.20 16.02
N LEU A 26 -10.38 -23.47 14.91
CA LEU A 26 -11.18 -22.30 14.63
C LEU A 26 -12.03 -22.58 13.39
N ARG A 27 -13.35 -22.66 13.57
CA ARG A 27 -14.34 -23.00 12.54
C ARG A 27 -15.29 -21.86 12.23
N ASP A 28 -16.04 -21.99 11.15
CA ASP A 28 -17.09 -21.05 10.74
C ASP A 28 -16.52 -19.63 10.59
N THR A 29 -15.35 -19.50 9.96
CA THR A 29 -14.69 -18.20 9.77
C THR A 29 -13.88 -18.17 8.47
N ASP A 30 -13.28 -17.04 8.13
CA ASP A 30 -12.41 -16.89 6.97
C ASP A 30 -10.94 -16.84 7.37
N ALA A 31 -10.06 -17.15 6.41
CA ALA A 31 -8.61 -17.10 6.59
C ALA A 31 -8.11 -15.71 7.02
N SER A 32 -8.84 -14.65 6.68
CA SER A 32 -8.57 -13.28 7.13
C SER A 32 -8.68 -13.14 8.65
N ILE A 33 -9.73 -13.70 9.26
CA ILE A 33 -9.95 -13.69 10.72
C ILE A 33 -8.94 -14.58 11.43
N ALA A 34 -8.68 -15.78 10.87
CA ALA A 34 -7.64 -16.67 11.39
C ALA A 34 -6.27 -15.97 11.40
N ASN A 35 -5.87 -15.35 10.29
CA ASN A 35 -4.60 -14.63 10.20
C ASN A 35 -4.58 -13.38 11.08
N ALA A 36 -5.70 -12.66 11.24
CA ALA A 36 -5.80 -11.53 12.16
C ALA A 36 -5.52 -11.97 13.61
N LEU A 37 -6.18 -13.05 14.06
CA LEU A 37 -5.96 -13.61 15.40
C LEU A 37 -4.50 -14.06 15.59
N ARG A 38 -3.91 -14.72 14.59
CA ARG A 38 -2.46 -15.06 14.58
C ARG A 38 -1.59 -13.82 14.77
N ARG A 39 -1.81 -12.77 13.98
CA ARG A 39 -0.99 -11.55 14.01
C ARG A 39 -1.11 -10.80 15.33
N ILE A 40 -2.31 -10.74 15.91
CA ILE A 40 -2.53 -10.07 17.20
C ILE A 40 -1.78 -10.81 18.31
N MET A 41 -1.84 -12.15 18.33
CA MET A 41 -1.07 -12.96 19.29
C MET A 41 0.44 -12.67 19.22
N ILE A 42 1.01 -12.53 18.02
CA ILE A 42 2.46 -12.28 17.86
C ILE A 42 2.83 -10.82 18.19
N ALA A 43 2.06 -9.86 17.70
CA ALA A 43 2.52 -8.48 17.56
C ALA A 43 1.87 -7.48 18.52
N GLU A 44 0.71 -7.78 19.10
CA GLU A 44 -0.11 -6.76 19.76
C GLU A 44 -0.53 -7.12 21.19
N VAL A 45 -0.47 -8.39 21.58
CA VAL A 45 -0.65 -8.76 22.98
C VAL A 45 0.53 -8.22 23.79
N PRO A 46 0.29 -7.35 24.79
CA PRO A 46 1.36 -6.68 25.51
C PRO A 46 2.07 -7.63 26.49
N THR A 47 3.37 -7.41 26.64
CA THR A 47 4.22 -8.08 27.64
C THR A 47 5.13 -7.08 28.34
N ILE A 48 5.84 -7.52 29.38
CA ILE A 48 6.82 -6.73 30.12
C ILE A 48 8.21 -7.26 29.76
N ALA A 49 9.10 -6.37 29.34
CA ALA A 49 10.50 -6.71 29.03
C ALA A 49 11.46 -5.61 29.50
N ILE A 50 12.71 -5.97 29.75
CA ILE A 50 13.76 -5.03 30.14
C ILE A 50 14.02 -4.06 28.98
N ASP A 51 13.88 -2.76 29.26
CA ASP A 51 14.00 -1.69 28.27
C ASP A 51 15.24 -0.83 28.50
N LEU A 52 15.48 -0.42 29.75
CA LEU A 52 16.64 0.37 30.14
C LEU A 52 17.55 -0.46 31.05
N VAL A 53 18.86 -0.38 30.81
CA VAL A 53 19.88 -1.00 31.68
C VAL A 53 20.93 0.05 32.03
N GLU A 54 21.14 0.25 33.31
CA GLU A 54 22.14 1.13 33.90
C GLU A 54 23.20 0.29 34.59
N ILE A 55 24.39 0.22 33.98
CA ILE A 55 25.51 -0.56 34.51
C ILE A 55 26.34 0.35 35.41
N GLU A 56 26.41 0.00 36.70
CA GLU A 56 27.26 0.70 37.68
C GLU A 56 28.71 0.20 37.61
N VAL A 57 28.88 -1.12 37.49
CA VAL A 57 30.19 -1.78 37.42
C VAL A 57 30.09 -2.96 36.46
N ASN A 58 30.94 -2.97 35.44
CA ASN A 58 31.20 -4.14 34.61
C ASN A 58 32.71 -4.34 34.46
N SER A 59 33.21 -5.42 35.05
CA SER A 59 34.61 -5.86 34.89
C SER A 59 34.70 -7.20 34.17
N SER A 60 33.60 -7.65 33.56
CA SER A 60 33.52 -8.88 32.79
C SER A 60 34.21 -8.75 31.43
N VAL A 61 34.20 -9.83 30.66
CA VAL A 61 34.74 -9.85 29.28
C VAL A 61 33.73 -9.32 28.25
N LEU A 62 32.44 -9.25 28.61
CA LEU A 62 31.41 -8.72 27.72
C LEU A 62 31.26 -7.22 27.93
N ASN A 63 31.19 -6.48 26.84
CA ASN A 63 30.88 -5.06 26.90
C ASN A 63 29.42 -4.82 27.33
N ASP A 64 29.15 -3.60 27.77
CA ASP A 64 27.87 -3.16 28.31
C ASP A 64 26.70 -3.35 27.34
N GLU A 65 26.93 -3.11 26.04
CA GLU A 65 25.93 -3.30 24.99
C GLU A 65 25.48 -4.77 24.89
N PHE A 66 26.41 -5.72 24.95
CA PHE A 66 26.09 -7.15 24.86
C PHE A 66 25.31 -7.64 26.08
N ILE A 67 25.66 -7.16 27.28
CA ILE A 67 24.93 -7.48 28.50
C ILE A 67 23.52 -6.89 28.43
N SER A 68 23.39 -5.64 27.97
CA SER A 68 22.10 -4.96 27.83
C SER A 68 21.18 -5.68 26.82
N HIS A 69 21.71 -6.09 25.67
CA HIS A 69 20.97 -6.86 24.67
C HIS A 69 20.51 -8.22 25.21
N ARG A 70 21.36 -8.92 25.97
CA ARG A 70 20.98 -10.20 26.60
C ARG A 70 19.87 -10.02 27.62
N LEU A 71 19.99 -9.02 28.50
CA LEU A 71 18.97 -8.69 29.50
C LEU A 71 17.64 -8.33 28.85
N GLY A 72 17.67 -7.54 27.76
CA GLY A 72 16.47 -7.17 27.00
C GLY A 72 15.71 -8.37 26.41
N LEU A 73 16.36 -9.51 26.21
CA LEU A 73 15.76 -10.73 25.66
C LEU A 73 15.47 -11.81 26.73
N VAL A 74 15.67 -11.51 28.03
CA VAL A 74 15.23 -12.40 29.10
C VAL A 74 13.70 -12.26 29.23
N PRO A 75 12.93 -13.33 28.96
CA PRO A 75 11.47 -13.29 29.08
C PRO A 75 11.08 -13.17 30.55
N LEU A 76 10.13 -12.28 30.83
CA LEU A 76 9.59 -12.02 32.17
C LEU A 76 8.13 -12.45 32.24
N THR A 77 7.69 -12.96 33.39
CA THR A 77 6.28 -13.22 33.66
C THR A 77 5.48 -11.92 33.51
N SER A 78 4.46 -11.97 32.66
CA SER A 78 3.77 -10.79 32.12
C SER A 78 2.26 -10.82 32.38
N GLU A 79 1.80 -11.51 33.43
CA GLU A 79 0.37 -11.57 33.79
C GLU A 79 -0.23 -10.17 34.07
N ARG A 80 0.58 -9.25 34.60
CA ARG A 80 0.21 -7.85 34.85
C ARG A 80 0.28 -6.94 33.61
N ALA A 81 0.76 -7.41 32.46
CA ALA A 81 0.98 -6.54 31.30
C ALA A 81 -0.31 -5.85 30.82
N MET A 82 -1.46 -6.53 30.92
CA MET A 82 -2.75 -5.97 30.52
C MET A 82 -3.19 -4.81 31.43
N SER A 83 -2.90 -4.86 32.73
CA SER A 83 -3.31 -3.83 33.71
C SER A 83 -2.29 -2.70 33.89
N MET A 84 -1.06 -2.90 33.44
CA MET A 84 0.01 -1.90 33.48
C MET A 84 -0.22 -0.81 32.41
N ARG A 85 0.17 0.43 32.70
CA ARG A 85 0.09 1.52 31.73
C ARG A 85 1.30 1.51 30.81
N PHE A 86 1.13 1.94 29.56
CA PHE A 86 2.28 2.25 28.70
C PHE A 86 3.02 3.46 29.28
N SER A 87 4.35 3.44 29.26
CA SER A 87 5.15 4.53 29.85
C SER A 87 4.81 5.89 29.24
N ARG A 88 4.55 5.94 27.93
CA ARG A 88 4.19 7.17 27.20
C ARG A 88 2.82 7.77 27.57
N ASP A 89 1.95 6.99 28.20
CA ASP A 89 0.57 7.38 28.57
C ASP A 89 0.38 7.32 30.08
N CYS A 90 1.47 7.42 30.84
CA CYS A 90 1.41 7.31 32.29
C CYS A 90 1.28 8.70 32.92
N ASP A 91 0.05 9.09 33.24
CA ASP A 91 -0.24 10.35 33.96
C ASP A 91 0.46 10.44 35.33
N ALA A 92 0.72 9.30 35.96
CA ALA A 92 1.31 9.27 37.29
C ALA A 92 2.77 9.76 37.32
N CYS A 93 3.44 9.78 36.16
CA CYS A 93 4.84 10.12 36.05
C CYS A 93 5.16 10.97 34.81
N ASP A 94 4.13 11.63 34.24
CA ASP A 94 4.23 12.51 33.07
C ASP A 94 5.06 11.91 31.90
N GLY A 95 4.99 10.59 31.72
CA GLY A 95 5.70 9.91 30.64
C GLY A 95 7.17 9.54 30.90
N ASP A 96 7.71 9.79 32.10
CA ASP A 96 9.13 9.52 32.42
C ASP A 96 9.49 8.01 32.44
N GLY A 97 8.47 7.14 32.55
CA GLY A 97 8.61 5.70 32.61
C GLY A 97 9.33 5.18 33.86
N GLN A 98 9.21 5.86 35.01
CA GLN A 98 9.86 5.55 36.29
C GLN A 98 8.87 5.54 37.48
N CYS A 99 7.69 4.93 37.32
CA CYS A 99 6.76 4.71 38.43
C CYS A 99 6.22 3.27 38.50
N GLU A 100 5.58 2.95 39.62
CA GLU A 100 5.02 1.61 39.91
C GLU A 100 3.88 1.17 38.96
N TYR A 101 3.28 2.10 38.22
CA TYR A 101 2.18 1.84 37.29
C TYR A 101 2.64 1.50 35.87
N CYS A 102 3.85 1.90 35.48
CA CYS A 102 4.37 1.76 34.12
C CYS A 102 5.79 1.21 34.01
N SER A 103 6.42 0.85 35.13
CA SER A 103 7.74 0.19 35.14
C SER A 103 7.91 -0.77 36.32
N VAL A 104 8.83 -1.73 36.16
CA VAL A 104 9.32 -2.63 37.22
C VAL A 104 10.84 -2.58 37.23
N GLU A 105 11.44 -2.45 38.42
CA GLU A 105 12.89 -2.36 38.54
C GLU A 105 13.52 -3.73 38.86
N PHE A 106 14.71 -3.95 38.30
CA PHE A 106 15.54 -5.13 38.53
C PHE A 106 16.93 -4.71 38.99
N TYR A 107 17.48 -5.46 39.93
CA TYR A 107 18.81 -5.25 40.48
C TYR A 107 19.65 -6.51 40.34
N LEU A 108 20.89 -6.36 39.87
CA LEU A 108 21.86 -7.44 39.80
C LEU A 108 23.16 -6.98 40.46
N ARG A 109 23.66 -7.76 41.43
CA ARG A 109 24.91 -7.45 42.14
C ARG A 109 25.66 -8.75 42.43
N VAL A 110 26.63 -9.08 41.58
CA VAL A 110 27.35 -10.35 41.65
C VAL A 110 28.85 -10.14 41.53
N LYS A 111 29.62 -10.85 42.35
CA LYS A 111 31.09 -10.85 42.35
C LYS A 111 31.64 -12.25 42.48
N CYS A 112 32.56 -12.63 41.60
CA CYS A 112 33.21 -13.93 41.66
C CYS A 112 34.39 -13.89 42.65
N LEU A 113 34.26 -14.59 43.77
CA LEU A 113 35.30 -14.66 44.81
C LEU A 113 36.16 -15.92 44.73
N THR A 114 35.69 -16.96 44.03
CA THR A 114 36.35 -18.26 43.92
C THR A 114 37.20 -18.34 42.65
N ASP A 115 38.11 -19.32 42.58
CA ASP A 115 38.89 -19.60 41.37
C ASP A 115 38.07 -20.27 40.25
N GLN A 116 36.84 -20.70 40.55
CA GLN A 116 35.92 -21.28 39.57
C GLN A 116 35.16 -20.18 38.84
N THR A 117 34.86 -20.41 37.55
CA THR A 117 34.05 -19.46 36.78
C THR A 117 32.63 -19.43 37.34
N LEU A 118 32.12 -18.23 37.62
CA LEU A 118 30.77 -18.00 38.09
C LEU A 118 29.86 -17.69 36.89
N ASP A 119 28.88 -18.55 36.64
CA ASP A 119 27.82 -18.31 35.66
C ASP A 119 26.78 -17.38 36.30
N VAL A 120 26.67 -16.14 35.83
CA VAL A 120 25.62 -15.19 36.22
C VAL A 120 24.42 -15.42 35.30
N THR A 121 23.24 -15.62 35.87
CA THR A 121 22.03 -16.05 35.17
C THR A 121 20.84 -15.14 35.46
N SER A 122 19.74 -15.35 34.72
CA SER A 122 18.48 -14.65 34.95
C SER A 122 17.95 -14.81 36.38
N LYS A 123 18.24 -15.91 37.08
CA LYS A 123 17.83 -16.10 38.49
C LYS A 123 18.54 -15.17 39.47
N ASP A 124 19.66 -14.56 39.07
CA ASP A 124 20.38 -13.58 39.88
C ASP A 124 19.76 -12.17 39.79
N LEU A 125 18.79 -11.95 38.89
CA LEU A 125 18.04 -10.69 38.78
C LEU A 125 16.99 -10.60 39.91
N LEU A 126 17.13 -9.60 40.77
CA LEU A 126 16.19 -9.32 41.85
C LEU A 126 15.15 -8.30 41.37
N SER A 127 13.90 -8.71 41.27
CA SER A 127 12.79 -7.83 40.89
C SER A 127 12.25 -7.04 42.08
N SER A 128 11.86 -5.79 41.86
CA SER A 128 11.08 -5.00 42.82
C SER A 128 9.65 -5.51 42.98
N ASP A 129 9.15 -6.29 42.01
CA ASP A 129 7.82 -6.88 41.98
C ASP A 129 7.88 -8.40 41.80
N HIS A 130 7.40 -9.14 42.81
CA HIS A 130 7.40 -10.60 42.82
C HIS A 130 6.51 -11.24 41.74
N THR A 131 5.60 -10.48 41.11
CA THR A 131 4.75 -10.97 40.01
C THR A 131 5.41 -10.87 38.64
N VAL A 132 6.48 -10.09 38.52
CA VAL A 132 7.26 -9.90 37.29
C VAL A 132 8.68 -10.37 37.54
N VAL A 133 8.92 -11.64 37.22
CA VAL A 133 10.21 -12.34 37.42
C VAL A 133 10.62 -13.05 36.14
N PRO A 134 11.90 -13.39 35.95
CA PRO A 134 12.32 -14.18 34.82
C PRO A 134 11.61 -15.53 34.75
N VAL A 135 11.18 -15.91 33.55
CA VAL A 135 10.49 -17.19 33.30
C VAL A 135 11.42 -18.37 33.66
N ASP A 136 10.87 -19.37 34.36
CA ASP A 136 11.59 -20.58 34.73
C ASP A 136 11.30 -21.71 33.75
N TYR A 137 12.35 -22.23 33.10
CA TYR A 137 12.25 -23.32 32.12
C TYR A 137 12.63 -24.68 32.71
N SER A 138 12.89 -24.77 34.03
CA SER A 138 13.41 -25.98 34.67
C SER A 138 12.49 -27.19 34.58
N ASP A 139 11.18 -27.00 34.36
CA ASP A 139 10.20 -28.09 34.29
C ASP A 139 10.04 -28.68 32.87
N VAL A 140 10.55 -28.01 31.82
CA VAL A 140 10.33 -28.41 30.41
C VAL A 140 11.50 -29.24 29.86
N SER A 141 12.67 -29.22 30.51
CA SER A 141 13.86 -29.97 30.11
C SER A 141 13.83 -31.43 30.56
N SER A 142 12.97 -32.24 29.94
CA SER A 142 12.98 -33.71 30.10
C SER A 142 13.69 -34.46 28.94
N GLY A 143 14.41 -33.75 28.06
CA GLY A 143 14.98 -34.34 26.82
C GLY A 143 16.48 -34.19 26.57
N PHE A 144 17.20 -33.30 27.24
CA PHE A 144 18.65 -33.12 27.01
C PHE A 144 19.35 -32.77 28.33
N ASP A 145 20.28 -33.64 28.76
CA ASP A 145 21.09 -33.57 29.98
C ASP A 145 20.34 -33.49 31.33
N SER A 146 19.96 -34.67 31.83
CA SER A 146 19.40 -34.92 33.17
C SER A 146 20.34 -34.60 34.37
N ASN A 147 21.47 -33.91 34.14
CA ASN A 147 22.44 -33.54 35.18
C ASN A 147 22.57 -32.03 35.42
N SER A 148 21.89 -31.16 34.67
CA SER A 148 21.88 -29.71 34.94
C SER A 148 20.54 -29.25 35.52
N THR A 149 20.28 -29.63 36.77
CA THR A 149 19.19 -29.05 37.53
C THR A 149 19.40 -27.53 37.64
N ASN A 150 18.39 -26.78 37.20
CA ASN A 150 18.11 -25.43 37.71
C ASN A 150 19.05 -24.28 37.30
N LYS A 151 19.61 -24.27 36.08
CA LYS A 151 20.39 -23.12 35.59
C LYS A 151 19.50 -22.17 34.78
N GLY A 152 19.24 -20.97 35.30
CA GLY A 152 18.55 -19.90 34.56
C GLY A 152 19.31 -19.48 33.29
N ILE A 153 18.76 -18.54 32.52
CA ILE A 153 19.38 -18.06 31.27
C ILE A 153 20.70 -17.35 31.60
N ILE A 154 21.81 -17.80 31.02
CA ILE A 154 23.13 -17.21 31.28
C ILE A 154 23.22 -15.78 30.70
N ILE A 155 23.50 -14.82 31.56
CA ILE A 155 23.75 -13.41 31.20
C ILE A 155 25.24 -13.22 30.88
N VAL A 156 26.12 -13.59 31.80
CA VAL A 156 27.59 -13.44 31.65
C VAL A 156 28.33 -14.45 32.53
N LYS A 157 29.60 -14.74 32.20
CA LYS A 157 30.48 -15.56 33.02
C LYS A 157 31.57 -14.68 33.64
N LEU A 158 31.75 -14.77 34.95
CA LEU A 158 32.75 -14.00 35.70
C LEU A 158 33.89 -14.91 36.17
N ARG A 159 35.13 -14.46 36.02
CA ARG A 159 36.33 -15.04 36.63
C ARG A 159 36.60 -14.39 37.98
N ARG A 160 37.47 -15.03 38.78
CA ARG A 160 37.89 -14.53 40.09
C ARG A 160 38.23 -13.04 40.06
N GLY A 161 37.62 -12.29 40.97
CA GLY A 161 37.80 -10.84 41.12
C GLY A 161 36.90 -9.98 40.25
N GLN A 162 36.27 -10.53 39.21
CA GLN A 162 35.32 -9.80 38.38
C GLN A 162 33.96 -9.63 39.09
N GLU A 163 33.34 -8.50 38.82
CA GLU A 163 32.09 -7.99 39.38
C GLU A 163 31.20 -7.43 38.26
N LEU A 164 29.89 -7.71 38.36
CA LEU A 164 28.84 -7.09 37.58
C LEU A 164 27.79 -6.52 38.54
N ARG A 165 27.50 -5.23 38.39
CA ARG A 165 26.48 -4.53 39.16
C ARG A 165 25.71 -3.57 38.26
N LEU A 166 24.39 -3.74 38.23
CA LEU A 166 23.51 -2.96 37.37
C LEU A 166 22.11 -2.82 37.96
N ARG A 167 21.41 -1.81 37.48
CA ARG A 167 19.97 -1.57 37.64
C ARG A 167 19.33 -1.70 36.26
N ALA A 168 18.18 -2.33 36.16
CA ALA A 168 17.44 -2.44 34.90
C ALA A 168 15.97 -2.08 35.12
N ILE A 169 15.33 -1.50 34.11
CA ILE A 169 13.93 -1.08 34.15
C ILE A 169 13.17 -1.84 33.07
N ALA A 170 12.17 -2.61 33.48
CA ALA A 170 11.27 -3.32 32.60
C ALA A 170 9.97 -2.53 32.39
N ARG A 171 9.48 -2.52 31.15
CA ARG A 171 8.32 -1.73 30.71
C ARG A 171 7.36 -2.56 29.87
N LYS A 172 6.09 -2.17 29.91
CA LYS A 172 5.05 -2.69 29.02
C LYS A 172 5.33 -2.27 27.57
N GLY A 173 5.25 -3.23 26.66
CA GLY A 173 5.38 -3.01 25.22
C GLY A 173 4.66 -4.10 24.42
N ILE A 174 4.72 -4.02 23.10
CA ILE A 174 4.11 -4.99 22.17
C ILE A 174 5.13 -5.48 21.14
N GLY A 175 4.95 -6.69 20.62
CA GLY A 175 5.87 -7.30 19.65
C GLY A 175 6.07 -6.48 18.36
N LYS A 176 5.08 -5.66 17.97
CA LYS A 176 5.16 -4.72 16.85
C LYS A 176 6.23 -3.64 17.05
N ASP A 177 6.45 -3.21 18.30
CA ASP A 177 7.44 -2.20 18.64
C ASP A 177 8.85 -2.81 18.66
N HIS A 178 8.99 -4.01 19.24
CA HIS A 178 10.24 -4.77 19.25
C HIS A 178 10.00 -6.24 19.61
N ALA A 179 10.79 -7.16 19.05
CA ALA A 179 10.66 -8.60 19.26
C ALA A 179 10.75 -9.05 20.73
N LYS A 180 11.44 -8.27 21.57
CA LYS A 180 11.55 -8.52 23.03
C LYS A 180 10.21 -8.54 23.76
N TRP A 181 9.18 -7.91 23.19
CA TRP A 181 7.83 -7.90 23.73
C TRP A 181 6.89 -8.91 23.07
N SER A 182 7.39 -9.79 22.19
CA SER A 182 6.57 -10.88 21.63
C SER A 182 6.27 -11.93 22.71
N PRO A 183 4.99 -12.18 23.06
CA PRO A 183 4.62 -13.26 23.99
C PRO A 183 4.71 -14.65 23.35
N ALA A 184 4.78 -14.71 22.03
CA ALA A 184 4.73 -15.95 21.27
C ALA A 184 6.11 -16.32 20.71
N ALA A 185 6.47 -17.60 20.83
CA ALA A 185 7.58 -18.22 20.13
C ALA A 185 7.13 -18.70 18.75
N THR A 186 5.99 -19.39 18.69
CA THR A 186 5.40 -19.93 17.46
C THR A 186 3.89 -19.72 17.47
N VAL A 187 3.33 -19.13 16.42
CA VAL A 187 1.88 -19.17 16.18
C VAL A 187 1.67 -19.51 14.73
N THR A 188 1.09 -20.67 14.46
CA THR A 188 0.80 -21.15 13.12
C THR A 188 -0.61 -21.66 13.04
N PHE A 189 -1.17 -21.66 11.84
CA PHE A 189 -2.40 -22.38 11.56
C PHE A 189 -2.33 -23.00 10.18
N MET A 190 -3.11 -24.05 9.98
CA MET A 190 -3.29 -24.74 8.69
C MET A 190 -4.78 -25.01 8.48
N TYR A 191 -5.20 -25.18 7.22
CA TYR A 191 -6.55 -25.62 6.92
C TYR A 191 -6.77 -27.06 7.41
N GLU A 192 -7.93 -27.34 7.99
CA GLU A 192 -8.34 -28.71 8.33
C GLU A 192 -8.42 -29.54 7.03
N PRO A 193 -7.64 -30.61 6.89
CA PRO A 193 -7.65 -31.42 5.68
C PRO A 193 -8.88 -32.33 5.66
N GLU A 194 -9.50 -32.42 4.49
CA GLU A 194 -10.57 -33.35 4.16
C GLU A 194 -10.03 -34.39 3.19
N ILE A 195 -9.92 -35.64 3.66
CA ILE A 195 -9.27 -36.72 2.94
C ILE A 195 -10.34 -37.71 2.46
N TYR A 196 -10.39 -37.93 1.15
CA TYR A 196 -11.23 -38.90 0.49
C TYR A 196 -10.38 -40.04 -0.06
N ILE A 197 -10.80 -41.28 0.21
CA ILE A 197 -10.17 -42.49 -0.32
C ILE A 197 -11.16 -43.15 -1.29
N ASN A 198 -10.73 -43.39 -2.52
CA ASN A 198 -11.54 -44.13 -3.49
C ASN A 198 -11.46 -45.63 -3.20
N GLU A 199 -12.47 -46.15 -2.50
CA GLU A 199 -12.51 -47.55 -2.05
C GLU A 199 -12.43 -48.55 -3.22
N ASP A 200 -13.13 -48.31 -4.33
CA ASP A 200 -13.13 -49.18 -5.51
C ASP A 200 -11.72 -49.30 -6.12
N MET A 201 -10.99 -48.19 -6.20
CA MET A 201 -9.60 -48.20 -6.68
C MET A 201 -8.64 -48.80 -5.65
N MET A 202 -8.92 -48.60 -4.36
CA MET A 202 -8.14 -49.15 -3.24
C MET A 202 -8.21 -50.67 -3.18
N GLU A 203 -9.35 -51.26 -3.56
CA GLU A 203 -9.53 -52.72 -3.66
C GLU A 203 -8.67 -53.36 -4.76
N THR A 204 -8.31 -52.58 -5.80
CA THR A 204 -7.47 -53.10 -6.90
C THR A 204 -5.99 -53.25 -6.54
N LEU A 205 -5.57 -52.77 -5.37
CA LEU A 205 -4.17 -52.77 -4.92
C LEU A 205 -3.83 -54.01 -4.10
N SER A 206 -2.64 -54.55 -4.32
CA SER A 206 -2.06 -55.59 -3.49
C SER A 206 -1.70 -55.07 -2.09
N LEU A 207 -1.55 -55.96 -1.11
CA LEU A 207 -1.14 -55.59 0.25
C LEU A 207 0.24 -54.91 0.30
N GLN A 208 1.14 -55.27 -0.62
CA GLN A 208 2.45 -54.63 -0.73
C GLN A 208 2.30 -53.18 -1.22
N GLU A 209 1.51 -52.96 -2.26
CA GLU A 209 1.22 -51.63 -2.80
C GLU A 209 0.52 -50.72 -1.79
N LYS A 210 -0.41 -51.26 -1.00
CA LYS A 210 -1.05 -50.53 0.11
C LYS A 210 -0.04 -50.11 1.19
N THR A 211 0.90 -50.99 1.53
CA THR A 211 1.98 -50.67 2.48
C THR A 211 2.88 -49.58 1.93
N GLU A 212 3.31 -49.69 0.66
CA GLU A 212 4.13 -48.66 0.03
C GLU A 212 3.44 -47.29 -0.09
N LEU A 213 2.12 -47.28 -0.28
CA LEU A 213 1.32 -46.05 -0.29
C LEU A 213 1.29 -45.41 1.10
N VAL A 214 1.04 -46.18 2.15
CA VAL A 214 1.07 -45.69 3.54
C VAL A 214 2.46 -45.20 3.93
N ASP A 215 3.51 -45.94 3.60
CA ASP A 215 4.90 -45.61 3.90
C ASP A 215 5.39 -44.36 3.14
N SER A 216 4.72 -43.99 2.03
CA SER A 216 5.02 -42.75 1.32
C SER A 216 4.57 -41.49 2.07
N SER A 217 3.66 -41.62 3.04
CA SER A 217 3.24 -40.51 3.90
C SER A 217 4.24 -40.29 5.03
N PRO A 218 5.05 -39.21 5.01
CA PRO A 218 6.09 -38.99 6.02
C PRO A 218 5.53 -38.80 7.44
N THR A 219 4.30 -38.30 7.55
CA THR A 219 3.65 -37.94 8.82
C THR A 219 2.64 -38.96 9.35
N LYS A 220 2.65 -40.22 8.86
CA LYS A 220 1.78 -41.31 9.33
C LYS A 220 0.27 -40.98 9.32
N VAL A 221 -0.16 -40.17 8.35
CA VAL A 221 -1.56 -39.77 8.17
C VAL A 221 -2.45 -40.97 7.87
N PHE A 222 -1.89 -41.95 7.16
CA PHE A 222 -2.55 -43.18 6.76
C PHE A 222 -2.03 -44.36 7.56
N GLY A 223 -2.88 -45.37 7.74
CA GLY A 223 -2.54 -46.66 8.34
C GLY A 223 -3.24 -47.79 7.63
N ILE A 224 -2.85 -49.03 7.92
CA ILE A 224 -3.56 -50.22 7.43
C ILE A 224 -4.34 -50.82 8.59
N ASP A 225 -5.64 -50.99 8.39
CA ASP A 225 -6.49 -51.67 9.36
C ASP A 225 -6.07 -53.16 9.47
N PRO A 226 -5.73 -53.65 10.67
CA PRO A 226 -5.21 -55.00 10.84
C PRO A 226 -6.19 -56.11 10.42
N GLU A 227 -7.50 -55.87 10.51
CA GLU A 227 -8.56 -56.84 10.19
C GLU A 227 -8.97 -56.80 8.72
N SER A 228 -9.37 -55.64 8.20
CA SER A 228 -9.85 -55.50 6.81
C SER A 228 -8.75 -55.39 5.76
N LYS A 229 -7.49 -55.13 6.18
CA LYS A 229 -6.36 -54.85 5.28
C LYS A 229 -6.61 -53.67 4.33
N GLN A 230 -7.49 -52.75 4.71
CA GLN A 230 -7.74 -51.51 3.98
C GLN A 230 -6.92 -50.36 4.54
N VAL A 231 -6.64 -49.38 3.68
CA VAL A 231 -6.00 -48.13 4.10
C VAL A 231 -7.04 -47.25 4.79
N ILE A 232 -6.73 -46.79 5.99
CA ILE A 232 -7.57 -45.90 6.79
C ILE A 232 -6.80 -44.60 7.09
N VAL A 233 -7.54 -43.51 7.27
CA VAL A 233 -6.97 -42.25 7.76
C VAL A 233 -6.86 -42.33 9.28
N VAL A 234 -5.64 -42.26 9.80
CA VAL A 234 -5.33 -42.34 11.24
C VAL A 234 -5.26 -40.95 11.85
N GLU A 235 -4.45 -40.08 11.25
CA GLU A 235 -4.21 -38.72 11.75
C GLU A 235 -4.29 -37.71 10.59
N PRO A 236 -5.50 -37.29 10.18
CA PRO A 236 -5.67 -36.39 9.04
C PRO A 236 -4.92 -35.08 9.24
N GLU A 237 -4.89 -34.56 10.47
CA GLU A 237 -4.28 -33.28 10.83
C GLU A 237 -2.75 -33.26 10.74
N ALA A 238 -2.10 -34.43 10.69
CA ALA A 238 -0.65 -34.52 10.49
C ALA A 238 -0.25 -34.31 9.01
N TYR A 239 -1.23 -34.19 8.11
CA TYR A 239 -0.98 -34.01 6.70
C TYR A 239 -0.52 -32.58 6.41
N THR A 240 0.72 -32.43 5.95
CA THR A 240 1.36 -31.12 5.70
C THR A 240 1.21 -30.63 4.26
N TYR A 241 0.26 -31.18 3.47
CA TYR A 241 0.10 -30.87 2.04
C TYR A 241 1.42 -31.06 1.25
N ASP A 242 2.10 -32.18 1.50
CA ASP A 242 3.37 -32.55 0.87
C ASP A 242 3.22 -33.20 -0.52
N ASP A 243 1.98 -33.54 -0.90
CA ASP A 243 1.58 -34.27 -2.10
C ASP A 243 2.29 -35.64 -2.30
N GLU A 244 3.00 -36.17 -1.31
CA GLU A 244 3.82 -37.38 -1.50
C GLU A 244 2.96 -38.62 -1.74
N VAL A 245 1.88 -38.77 -0.95
CA VAL A 245 0.90 -39.84 -1.14
C VAL A 245 0.17 -39.72 -2.49
N LEU A 246 -0.09 -38.49 -2.95
CA LEU A 246 -0.76 -38.22 -4.23
C LEU A 246 0.15 -38.62 -5.39
N LYS A 247 1.42 -38.19 -5.37
CA LYS A 247 2.44 -38.58 -6.36
C LYS A 247 2.68 -40.08 -6.38
N LYS A 248 2.67 -40.75 -5.22
CA LYS A 248 2.81 -42.21 -5.14
C LYS A 248 1.61 -42.90 -5.82
N ALA A 249 0.39 -42.45 -5.56
CA ALA A 249 -0.81 -42.96 -6.24
C ALA A 249 -0.76 -42.77 -7.76
N GLU A 250 -0.29 -41.61 -8.23
CA GLU A 250 -0.08 -41.34 -9.66
C GLU A 250 1.01 -42.24 -10.28
N ALA A 251 2.14 -42.42 -9.59
CA ALA A 251 3.23 -43.29 -10.04
C ALA A 251 2.80 -44.76 -10.14
N MET A 252 1.81 -45.17 -9.34
CA MET A 252 1.18 -46.49 -9.41
C MET A 252 0.11 -46.59 -10.53
N GLY A 253 -0.08 -45.52 -11.31
CA GLY A 253 -1.07 -45.47 -12.39
C GLY A 253 -2.51 -45.36 -11.90
N LYS A 254 -2.72 -44.83 -10.69
CA LYS A 254 -4.02 -44.72 -10.01
C LYS A 254 -4.31 -43.26 -9.62
N PRO A 255 -4.40 -42.32 -10.59
CA PRO A 255 -4.78 -40.94 -10.28
C PRO A 255 -6.20 -40.89 -9.69
N GLY A 256 -6.40 -40.10 -8.63
CA GLY A 256 -7.70 -40.01 -7.91
C GLY A 256 -7.94 -41.13 -6.90
N LEU A 257 -6.94 -41.96 -6.59
CA LEU A 257 -7.03 -42.96 -5.51
C LEU A 257 -7.24 -42.31 -4.13
N ILE A 258 -6.55 -41.19 -3.89
CA ILE A 258 -6.67 -40.36 -2.71
C ILE A 258 -6.87 -38.92 -3.20
N GLU A 259 -7.87 -38.24 -2.66
CA GLU A 259 -8.12 -36.82 -2.89
C GLU A 259 -8.08 -36.10 -1.55
N ILE A 260 -7.38 -34.96 -1.49
CA ILE A 260 -7.22 -34.19 -0.26
C ILE A 260 -7.60 -32.75 -0.56
N HIS A 261 -8.56 -32.22 0.20
CA HIS A 261 -9.06 -30.85 0.06
C HIS A 261 -8.92 -30.08 1.37
N ALA A 262 -8.63 -28.78 1.27
CA ALA A 262 -8.62 -27.90 2.43
C ALA A 262 -10.04 -27.41 2.72
N LYS A 263 -10.51 -27.54 3.97
CA LYS A 263 -11.78 -26.93 4.40
C LYS A 263 -11.59 -25.42 4.55
N GLU A 264 -12.11 -24.64 3.61
CA GLU A 264 -11.87 -23.19 3.53
C GLU A 264 -12.30 -22.38 4.77
N ASP A 265 -13.18 -22.93 5.62
CA ASP A 265 -13.74 -22.30 6.81
C ASP A 265 -13.28 -22.92 8.15
N SER A 266 -12.32 -23.85 8.13
CA SER A 266 -11.81 -24.54 9.32
C SER A 266 -10.29 -24.54 9.39
N PHE A 267 -9.75 -24.09 10.53
CA PHE A 267 -8.32 -23.90 10.76
C PHE A 267 -7.87 -24.60 12.05
N ILE A 268 -6.73 -25.26 11.99
CA ILE A 268 -6.06 -25.86 13.15
C ILE A 268 -4.91 -24.96 13.57
N PHE A 269 -4.99 -24.37 14.76
CA PHE A 269 -3.97 -23.52 15.35
C PHE A 269 -3.02 -24.29 16.25
N THR A 270 -1.74 -23.96 16.13
CA THR A 270 -0.67 -24.36 17.05
C THR A 270 -0.01 -23.11 17.61
N VAL A 271 -0.07 -22.94 18.93
CA VAL A 271 0.41 -21.77 19.66
C VAL A 271 1.43 -22.20 20.70
N GLU A 272 2.64 -21.65 20.62
CA GLU A 272 3.72 -21.77 21.59
C GLU A 272 4.09 -20.38 22.09
N THR A 273 4.07 -20.21 23.40
CA THR A 273 4.46 -18.96 24.06
C THR A 273 5.93 -18.98 24.43
N THR A 274 6.50 -17.81 24.70
CA THR A 274 7.82 -17.69 25.32
C THR A 274 7.80 -18.05 26.81
N GLY A 275 6.64 -18.41 27.39
CA GLY A 275 6.43 -18.57 28.83
C GLY A 275 6.19 -17.24 29.57
N ALA A 276 6.35 -16.09 28.90
CA ALA A 276 6.03 -14.77 29.48
C ALA A 276 4.53 -14.65 29.82
N VAL A 277 3.67 -15.29 29.03
CA VAL A 277 2.22 -15.35 29.22
C VAL A 277 1.79 -16.79 28.93
N LYS A 278 0.80 -17.33 29.66
CA LYS A 278 0.25 -18.66 29.38
C LYS A 278 -0.39 -18.72 27.99
N ALA A 279 -0.32 -19.85 27.30
CA ALA A 279 -0.87 -20.02 25.95
C ALA A 279 -2.38 -19.73 25.87
N SER A 280 -3.16 -20.18 26.85
CA SER A 280 -4.59 -19.86 26.96
C SER A 280 -4.84 -18.36 27.13
N GLN A 281 -4.05 -17.70 27.98
CA GLN A 281 -4.16 -16.28 28.24
C GLN A 281 -3.75 -15.45 27.01
N LEU A 282 -2.74 -15.88 26.25
CA LEU A 282 -2.34 -15.26 25.01
C LEU A 282 -3.49 -15.24 23.99
N VAL A 283 -4.14 -16.38 23.77
CA VAL A 283 -5.29 -16.50 22.87
C VAL A 283 -6.45 -15.61 23.33
N LEU A 284 -6.77 -15.62 24.63
CA LEU A 284 -7.85 -14.79 25.20
C LEU A 284 -7.55 -13.29 25.07
N ASN A 285 -6.34 -12.86 25.38
CA ASN A 285 -5.92 -11.46 25.21
C ASN A 285 -6.00 -11.03 23.74
N ALA A 286 -5.63 -11.91 22.81
CA ALA A 286 -5.71 -11.61 21.39
C ALA A 286 -7.16 -11.47 20.90
N ILE A 287 -8.07 -12.31 21.39
CA ILE A 287 -9.51 -12.19 21.09
C ILE A 287 -10.06 -10.87 21.64
N GLU A 288 -9.66 -10.47 22.84
CA GLU A 288 -10.08 -9.21 23.46
C GLU A 288 -9.61 -7.99 22.65
N ILE A 289 -8.34 -7.98 22.21
CA ILE A 289 -7.79 -6.92 21.36
C ILE A 289 -8.49 -6.88 19.99
N LEU A 290 -8.73 -8.05 19.39
CA LEU A 290 -9.47 -8.15 18.13
C LEU A 290 -10.89 -7.58 18.27
N ARG A 291 -11.58 -7.89 19.37
CA ARG A 291 -12.90 -7.34 19.69
C ARG A 291 -12.86 -5.82 19.79
N GLN A 292 -11.93 -5.26 20.57
CA GLN A 292 -11.78 -3.81 20.72
C GLN A 292 -11.57 -3.09 19.38
N LYS A 293 -10.78 -3.69 18.49
CA LYS A 293 -10.57 -3.17 17.13
C LYS A 293 -11.83 -3.20 16.28
N LEU A 294 -12.59 -4.30 16.33
CA LEU A 294 -13.86 -4.43 15.62
C LEU A 294 -14.91 -3.45 16.16
N ASP A 295 -14.95 -3.23 17.47
CA ASP A 295 -15.83 -2.25 18.10
C ASP A 295 -15.48 -0.82 17.65
N ALA A 296 -14.19 -0.47 17.58
CA ALA A 296 -13.75 0.84 17.09
C ALA A 296 -14.17 1.08 15.63
N VAL A 297 -14.05 0.06 14.76
CA VAL A 297 -14.51 0.14 13.37
C VAL A 297 -16.03 0.30 13.30
N ARG A 298 -16.78 -0.48 14.09
CA ARG A 298 -18.23 -0.39 14.13
C ARG A 298 -18.73 0.99 14.58
N LEU A 299 -18.06 1.59 15.56
CA LEU A 299 -18.44 2.90 16.09
C LEU A 299 -18.08 4.05 15.14
N SER A 300 -17.09 3.86 14.26
CA SER A 300 -16.80 4.80 13.18
C SER A 300 -17.85 4.81 12.06
N ASP A 301 -18.64 3.74 11.91
CA ASP A 301 -19.74 3.67 10.93
C ASP A 301 -21.08 4.23 11.47
N ASP A 302 -21.30 4.18 12.80
CA ASP A 302 -22.63 4.44 13.39
C ASP A 302 -22.86 5.88 13.91
N THR A 303 -21.87 6.80 13.90
CA THR A 303 -22.10 8.19 14.37
C THR A 303 -21.22 9.25 13.70
N VAL A 304 -21.82 10.40 13.40
CA VAL A 304 -21.12 11.69 13.15
C VAL A 304 -20.63 12.32 14.48
N GLU A 305 -20.80 11.64 15.62
CA GLU A 305 -20.42 12.13 16.96
C GLU A 305 -19.85 11.01 17.88
N ALA A 306 -18.84 10.26 17.45
CA ALA A 306 -18.09 9.34 18.36
C ALA A 306 -16.62 9.71 18.55
N ASP A 307 -16.26 10.99 18.52
CA ASP A 307 -14.91 11.43 18.90
C ASP A 307 -14.71 11.50 20.45
N ASP A 308 -15.77 11.39 21.27
CA ASP A 308 -15.68 11.61 22.73
C ASP A 308 -15.88 10.36 23.63
N GLN A 309 -16.25 9.18 23.11
CA GLN A 309 -16.50 7.99 23.95
C GLN A 309 -15.38 6.94 24.00
N PHE A 310 -14.38 7.04 23.13
CA PHE A 310 -13.16 6.24 23.22
C PHE A 310 -12.01 7.18 23.53
N GLY A 311 -11.59 7.21 24.80
CA GLY A 311 -10.32 7.83 25.17
C GLY A 311 -9.11 7.15 24.50
N GLU A 312 -8.04 6.96 25.26
CA GLU A 312 -6.65 6.69 24.83
C GLU A 312 -6.38 5.59 23.79
N LEU A 313 -7.31 4.67 23.49
CA LEU A 313 -7.15 3.71 22.39
C LEU A 313 -7.25 4.38 21.00
N GLY A 314 -8.05 5.45 20.88
CA GLY A 314 -8.12 6.27 19.67
C GLY A 314 -6.86 7.09 19.42
N ALA A 315 -6.19 7.53 20.51
CA ALA A 315 -4.93 8.27 20.45
C ALA A 315 -3.74 7.39 20.05
N HIS A 316 -3.81 6.08 20.33
CA HIS A 316 -2.81 5.12 19.84
C HIS A 316 -2.98 4.73 18.37
N MET A 317 -4.19 4.86 17.83
CA MET A 317 -4.44 4.69 16.39
C MET A 317 -4.13 5.95 15.57
N ARG A 318 -4.10 7.14 16.18
CA ARG A 318 -3.71 8.39 15.53
C ARG A 318 -2.34 8.84 16.06
N GLY A 319 -1.27 8.57 15.31
CA GLY A 319 0.03 9.18 15.60
C GLY A 319 -0.10 10.70 15.79
N GLY A 320 0.17 11.17 17.01
CA GLY A 320 0.36 12.58 17.42
C GLY A 320 -0.40 13.66 16.65
N ASN A 321 -1.60 14.04 17.12
CA ASN A 321 -2.31 15.23 16.64
C ASN A 321 -1.57 16.54 17.04
N ARG A 322 -1.25 17.40 16.07
CA ARG A 322 -0.85 18.81 16.29
C ARG A 322 -1.86 19.73 15.58
N GLY A 323 -2.62 20.53 16.33
CA GLY A 323 -3.50 21.59 15.80
C GLY A 323 -2.99 23.00 16.16
N LEU A 324 -3.41 24.03 15.41
CA LEU A 324 -3.07 25.44 15.65
C LEU A 324 -4.33 26.30 15.80
N GLU A 325 -4.36 27.19 16.79
CA GLU A 325 -5.48 28.12 17.01
C GLU A 325 -5.14 29.51 16.44
N ILE A 326 -6.04 30.09 15.63
CA ILE A 326 -5.90 31.44 15.07
C ILE A 326 -7.11 32.27 15.48
N GLY A 327 -6.88 33.31 16.30
CA GLY A 327 -7.91 34.28 16.68
C GLY A 327 -9.08 33.69 17.50
N GLY A 328 -8.88 32.58 18.20
CA GLY A 328 -9.92 31.92 19.02
C GLY A 328 -10.58 30.69 18.37
N LYS A 329 -10.08 30.20 17.23
CA LYS A 329 -10.66 29.09 16.45
C LYS A 329 -9.59 28.14 15.87
N PHE A 330 -9.92 26.85 15.73
CA PHE A 330 -8.98 25.76 15.48
C PHE A 330 -8.77 25.45 13.98
N VAL A 331 -7.51 25.28 13.58
CA VAL A 331 -7.08 24.68 12.31
C VAL A 331 -6.43 23.33 12.62
N LYS A 332 -7.01 22.25 12.11
CA LYS A 332 -6.56 20.88 12.38
C LYS A 332 -5.69 20.37 11.24
N PHE A 333 -4.49 19.88 11.57
CA PHE A 333 -3.59 19.24 10.61
C PHE A 333 -3.65 17.73 10.84
N THR A 334 -3.94 16.97 9.78
CA THR A 334 -3.93 15.50 9.80
C THR A 334 -2.89 14.98 8.82
N ALA A 335 -2.53 13.70 8.94
CA ALA A 335 -1.59 13.04 8.03
C ALA A 335 -2.09 12.97 6.56
N ILE A 336 -3.36 13.30 6.32
CA ILE A 336 -4.05 13.14 5.04
C ILE A 336 -4.59 14.47 4.50
N GLY A 337 -4.39 15.59 5.21
CA GLY A 337 -4.88 16.91 4.78
C GLY A 337 -5.05 17.93 5.92
N VAL A 338 -5.33 19.18 5.53
CA VAL A 338 -5.62 20.31 6.43
C VAL A 338 -7.13 20.47 6.54
N TYR A 339 -7.68 20.62 7.73
CA TYR A 339 -9.11 20.84 7.94
C TYR A 339 -9.35 22.23 8.55
N LEU A 340 -10.22 23.00 7.89
CA LEU A 340 -10.67 24.32 8.34
C LEU A 340 -12.15 24.29 8.75
N GLU A 341 -12.45 24.82 9.93
CA GLU A 341 -13.84 25.06 10.33
C GLU A 341 -14.47 26.19 9.50
N GLU A 342 -15.75 26.05 9.13
CA GLU A 342 -16.46 27.09 8.37
C GLU A 342 -16.45 28.45 9.08
N SER A 343 -16.44 28.43 10.41
CA SER A 343 -16.40 29.65 11.23
C SER A 343 -15.10 30.46 11.08
N ALA A 344 -14.03 29.88 10.55
CA ALA A 344 -12.75 30.56 10.32
C ALA A 344 -12.72 31.37 9.02
N ILE A 345 -13.52 30.98 8.02
CA ILE A 345 -13.53 31.54 6.65
C ILE A 345 -13.66 33.08 6.61
N PRO A 346 -14.55 33.73 7.37
CA PRO A 346 -14.75 35.18 7.27
C PRO A 346 -13.55 35.99 7.79
N PHE A 347 -12.65 35.35 8.53
CA PHE A 347 -11.47 35.94 9.19
C PHE A 347 -10.16 35.62 8.46
N LEU A 348 -10.20 34.67 7.51
CA LEU A 348 -9.12 34.48 6.55
C LEU A 348 -9.09 35.67 5.59
N LYS A 349 -7.93 35.93 5.00
CA LYS A 349 -7.65 37.16 4.24
C LYS A 349 -8.82 37.55 3.32
N ALA A 350 -9.08 38.85 3.15
CA ALA A 350 -10.20 39.38 2.34
C ALA A 350 -10.35 38.75 0.94
N LYS A 351 -9.27 38.23 0.37
CA LYS A 351 -9.21 37.48 -0.90
C LYS A 351 -10.02 36.17 -0.90
N TRP A 352 -10.24 35.55 0.26
CA TRP A 352 -10.87 34.24 0.41
C TRP A 352 -12.23 34.29 1.11
N LYS A 353 -12.70 35.49 1.43
CA LYS A 353 -13.97 35.71 2.10
C LYS A 353 -15.14 35.30 1.18
N GLY A 354 -16.01 34.42 1.68
CA GLY A 354 -17.17 33.92 0.94
C GLY A 354 -16.95 32.61 0.18
N LYS A 355 -15.78 31.97 0.32
CA LYS A 355 -15.51 30.60 -0.14
C LYS A 355 -15.80 29.59 0.95
N SER A 356 -16.25 28.37 0.63
CA SER A 356 -16.47 27.33 1.66
C SER A 356 -15.14 26.78 2.20
N SER A 357 -15.16 26.14 3.37
CA SER A 357 -13.97 25.54 3.97
C SER A 357 -13.42 24.42 3.09
N GLU A 358 -14.31 23.69 2.42
CA GLU A 358 -14.00 22.62 1.47
C GLU A 358 -13.35 23.18 0.20
N GLU A 359 -13.92 24.24 -0.40
CA GLU A 359 -13.32 24.92 -1.57
C GLU A 359 -11.92 25.48 -1.28
N MET A 360 -11.70 25.92 -0.05
CA MET A 360 -10.41 26.46 0.38
C MET A 360 -9.41 25.33 0.67
N THR A 361 -9.85 24.27 1.34
CA THR A 361 -9.02 23.10 1.66
C THR A 361 -8.51 22.39 0.39
N ASP A 362 -9.33 22.30 -0.65
CA ASP A 362 -8.96 21.70 -1.93
C ASP A 362 -8.15 22.64 -2.84
N SER A 363 -8.00 23.91 -2.45
CA SER A 363 -7.29 24.92 -3.22
C SER A 363 -5.80 24.95 -2.86
N VAL A 364 -4.98 24.49 -3.82
CA VAL A 364 -3.51 24.60 -3.75
C VAL A 364 -3.05 26.06 -3.61
N VAL A 365 -3.79 26.99 -4.23
CA VAL A 365 -3.52 28.44 -4.16
C VAL A 365 -3.83 29.00 -2.77
N PHE A 366 -4.90 28.54 -2.13
CA PHE A 366 -5.22 28.89 -0.75
C PHE A 366 -4.14 28.42 0.23
N SER A 367 -3.72 27.16 0.10
CA SER A 367 -2.66 26.58 0.94
C SER A 367 -1.34 27.35 0.79
N ARG A 368 -0.97 27.72 -0.44
CA ARG A 368 0.19 28.58 -0.71
C ARG A 368 0.07 29.95 -0.04
N ASP A 369 -1.03 30.66 -0.26
CA ASP A 369 -1.24 32.04 0.21
C ASP A 369 -1.30 32.12 1.75
N ILE A 370 -1.92 31.13 2.42
CA ILE A 370 -1.97 31.06 3.89
C ILE A 370 -0.59 30.75 4.49
N VAL A 371 0.17 29.83 3.89
CA VAL A 371 1.51 29.46 4.38
C VAL A 371 2.53 30.58 4.15
N THR A 372 2.42 31.35 3.07
CA THR A 372 3.33 32.48 2.80
C THR A 372 3.00 33.72 3.61
N GLU A 373 1.73 33.96 3.93
CA GLU A 373 1.32 35.20 4.62
C GLU A 373 1.19 35.06 6.13
N ASN A 374 1.05 33.84 6.64
CA ASN A 374 0.97 33.58 8.08
C ASN A 374 2.30 33.07 8.62
N LYS A 375 3.10 33.99 9.16
CA LYS A 375 4.44 33.72 9.70
C LYS A 375 4.44 32.59 10.74
N GLN A 376 3.47 32.54 11.65
CA GLN A 376 3.37 31.48 12.66
C GLN A 376 3.10 30.12 12.04
N LEU A 377 2.28 30.06 10.98
CA LEU A 377 2.02 28.82 10.27
C LEU A 377 3.23 28.36 9.46
N SER A 378 3.95 29.27 8.80
CA SER A 378 5.18 28.95 8.09
C SER A 378 6.24 28.38 9.04
N GLU A 379 6.38 28.97 10.23
CA GLU A 379 7.27 28.51 11.29
C GLU A 379 6.82 27.16 11.87
N ALA A 380 5.52 26.93 12.04
CA ALA A 380 4.97 25.66 12.54
C ALA A 380 5.09 24.52 11.51
N VAL A 381 4.90 24.80 10.21
CA VAL A 381 5.14 23.85 9.12
C VAL A 381 6.62 23.53 9.02
N LEU A 382 7.49 24.54 9.12
CA LEU A 382 8.93 24.32 9.21
C LEU A 382 9.26 23.49 10.46
N GLU A 383 8.79 23.83 11.65
CA GLU A 383 9.03 23.05 12.88
C GLU A 383 8.42 21.64 12.88
N SER A 384 7.34 21.42 12.14
CA SER A 384 6.78 20.10 11.84
C SER A 384 7.75 19.25 11.02
N ILE A 385 8.43 19.87 10.05
CA ILE A 385 9.34 19.24 9.10
C ILE A 385 10.74 19.03 9.69
N ILE A 386 11.27 19.97 10.49
CA ILE A 386 12.66 19.95 11.01
C ILE A 386 12.77 19.81 12.54
N GLY A 387 11.66 19.80 13.28
CA GLY A 387 11.65 19.74 14.74
C GLY A 387 11.99 21.09 15.39
N LYS A 388 11.39 21.38 16.56
CA LYS A 388 11.48 22.68 17.27
C LYS A 388 12.92 23.14 17.54
N HIS A 389 13.84 22.19 17.74
CA HIS A 389 15.25 22.46 18.09
C HIS A 389 16.26 22.02 17.02
N GLY A 390 15.81 21.66 15.81
CA GLY A 390 16.63 20.89 14.86
C GLY A 390 17.67 21.64 14.03
N VAL A 391 17.60 22.97 13.86
CA VAL A 391 18.61 23.74 13.08
C VAL A 391 18.67 25.22 13.51
N TYR A 392 19.85 25.82 13.37
CA TYR A 392 20.16 27.24 13.66
C TYR A 392 19.21 28.22 12.92
N PRO A 393 18.79 29.35 13.52
CA PRO A 393 17.78 30.27 12.95
C PRO A 393 18.07 30.77 11.54
N ALA A 394 19.35 30.92 11.18
CA ALA A 394 19.78 31.35 9.84
C ALA A 394 19.44 30.32 8.74
N ALA A 395 19.46 29.02 9.06
CA ALA A 395 19.09 27.96 8.13
C ALA A 395 17.56 27.90 7.91
N LYS A 396 16.77 28.19 8.95
CA LYS A 396 15.30 28.33 8.83
C LYS A 396 14.93 29.50 7.91
N CYS A 397 15.61 30.64 8.03
CA CYS A 397 15.41 31.79 7.13
C CYS A 397 15.82 31.47 5.69
N SER A 398 16.98 30.85 5.49
CA SER A 398 17.44 30.48 4.14
C SER A 398 16.53 29.45 3.45
N LEU A 399 15.88 28.56 4.20
CA LEU A 399 14.95 27.58 3.63
C LEU A 399 13.60 28.23 3.30
N ALA A 400 13.10 29.14 4.14
CA ALA A 400 11.89 29.91 3.88
C ALA A 400 12.02 30.82 2.65
N GLU A 401 13.18 31.48 2.46
CA GLU A 401 13.48 32.26 1.25
C GLU A 401 13.48 31.38 -0.01
N ARG A 402 14.13 30.20 0.04
CA ARG A 402 14.18 29.27 -1.11
C ARG A 402 12.83 28.64 -1.44
N ILE A 403 11.99 28.41 -0.44
CA ILE A 403 10.60 27.94 -0.64
C ILE A 403 9.77 29.05 -1.31
N SER A 404 9.93 30.32 -0.92
CA SER A 404 9.28 31.43 -1.63
C SER A 404 9.74 31.54 -3.08
N GLU A 405 11.06 31.46 -3.35
CA GLU A 405 11.61 31.50 -4.72
C GLU A 405 11.13 30.34 -5.61
N LEU A 406 10.86 29.17 -5.03
CA LEU A 406 10.33 28.00 -5.73
C LEU A 406 8.89 28.21 -6.22
N PHE A 407 8.07 28.94 -5.48
CA PHE A 407 6.68 29.21 -5.86
C PHE A 407 6.53 30.37 -6.85
N GLU A 408 7.43 31.35 -6.82
CA GLU A 408 7.43 32.47 -7.78
C GLU A 408 7.85 32.02 -9.20
N LYS A 409 8.73 31.01 -9.31
CA LYS A 409 9.20 30.49 -10.62
C LYS A 409 8.17 29.69 -11.41
N SER A 410 6.97 29.43 -10.86
CA SER A 410 5.92 28.64 -11.51
C SER A 410 5.02 29.42 -12.48
N ASN A 411 5.13 30.75 -12.55
CA ASN A 411 4.39 31.58 -13.51
C ASN A 411 5.35 32.35 -14.41
N GLY A 412 5.34 32.04 -15.71
CA GLY A 412 6.09 32.78 -16.70
C GLY A 412 5.53 34.18 -16.94
N GLU A 413 6.06 35.18 -16.25
CA GLU A 413 6.26 36.52 -16.78
C GLU A 413 7.68 36.98 -16.41
N ALA A 414 8.44 37.39 -17.42
CA ALA A 414 9.80 37.88 -17.24
C ALA A 414 9.79 39.23 -16.51
N SER A 415 10.61 39.39 -15.47
CA SER A 415 11.31 40.66 -15.29
C SER A 415 12.65 40.51 -14.57
N VAL A 416 13.56 41.38 -14.99
CA VAL A 416 14.99 41.48 -14.69
C VAL A 416 15.21 42.21 -13.36
N CYS A 417 16.39 41.97 -12.78
CA CYS A 417 16.89 42.42 -11.48
C CYS A 417 17.13 43.95 -11.30
N GLU A 418 17.14 44.36 -10.02
CA GLU A 418 17.83 45.49 -9.34
C GLU A 418 17.19 46.89 -9.11
N LYS A 419 17.02 47.18 -7.81
CA LYS A 419 17.46 48.34 -6.99
C LYS A 419 16.80 49.75 -7.05
N THR A 420 16.39 50.16 -5.84
CA THR A 420 16.49 51.48 -5.14
C THR A 420 15.58 52.69 -5.47
N VAL A 421 14.83 53.10 -4.42
CA VAL A 421 14.52 54.45 -3.87
C VAL A 421 14.21 55.62 -4.83
N ILE A 422 13.03 56.26 -4.69
CA ILE A 422 12.76 57.71 -4.44
C ILE A 422 11.27 58.07 -4.72
N GLU A 423 10.64 58.67 -3.70
CA GLU A 423 9.58 59.71 -3.61
C GLU A 423 8.36 59.83 -4.56
N GLN A 424 7.20 59.92 -3.89
CA GLN A 424 6.08 60.90 -4.02
C GLN A 424 5.41 61.24 -5.37
N SER A 425 4.08 61.02 -5.36
CA SER A 425 2.97 61.91 -5.81
C SER A 425 3.04 62.64 -7.16
N LEU A 426 2.03 62.43 -8.01
CA LEU A 426 1.13 63.46 -8.59
C LEU A 426 0.04 62.69 -9.39
N LEU A 427 -1.25 62.73 -9.05
CA LEU A 427 -2.24 63.81 -9.22
C LEU A 427 -2.78 63.91 -10.68
N GLU A 428 -4.03 63.46 -10.81
CA GLU A 428 -5.18 64.06 -11.52
C GLU A 428 -5.23 64.27 -13.05
N ASN A 429 -6.40 63.86 -13.57
CA ASN A 429 -7.27 64.57 -14.51
C ASN A 429 -6.81 64.82 -15.95
N THR A 430 -7.48 64.12 -16.86
CA THR A 430 -8.12 64.67 -18.06
C THR A 430 -9.25 63.69 -18.45
N ILE A 431 -10.40 63.68 -17.77
CA ILE A 431 -11.61 64.47 -18.04
C ILE A 431 -11.91 64.68 -19.53
N LEU A 432 -13.07 64.13 -19.94
CA LEU A 432 -14.02 64.61 -20.95
C LEU A 432 -13.43 65.14 -22.26
N ASN A 433 -13.70 64.41 -23.35
CA ASN A 433 -14.54 64.97 -24.41
C ASN A 433 -14.92 63.92 -25.47
N HIS A 434 -16.21 63.96 -25.83
CA HIS A 434 -16.91 63.37 -26.98
C HIS A 434 -17.75 62.12 -26.66
N LEU A 435 -19.00 62.30 -26.21
CA LEU A 435 -20.24 62.54 -27.00
C LEU A 435 -20.68 61.23 -27.71
N ASP A 436 -21.73 60.52 -27.29
CA ASP A 436 -23.17 60.84 -27.24
C ASP A 436 -23.84 60.90 -28.62
N VAL A 437 -24.66 59.89 -28.95
CA VAL A 437 -25.80 59.97 -29.88
C VAL A 437 -26.91 58.97 -29.48
N HIS A 438 -28.08 59.56 -29.23
CA HIS A 438 -29.43 59.04 -29.01
C HIS A 438 -30.03 58.08 -30.07
N THR A 439 -31.03 57.29 -29.66
CA THR A 439 -32.47 57.27 -30.09
C THR A 439 -33.15 56.03 -29.45
N ASN A 440 -33.97 56.14 -28.40
CA ASN A 440 -35.44 56.29 -28.37
C ASN A 440 -36.23 55.51 -29.45
N ASP A 441 -37.05 54.54 -29.01
CA ASP A 441 -38.50 54.51 -29.31
C ASP A 441 -39.24 53.48 -28.43
N ASP A 442 -40.29 53.97 -27.76
CA ASP A 442 -41.40 53.24 -27.14
C ASP A 442 -42.30 52.64 -28.24
N GLU A 443 -42.83 51.41 -28.06
CA GLU A 443 -44.25 51.11 -28.31
C GLU A 443 -44.65 49.64 -28.02
N ALA A 444 -45.91 49.51 -27.59
CA ALA A 444 -46.79 48.33 -27.65
C ALA A 444 -46.83 47.34 -26.46
N LEU A 445 -47.52 47.81 -25.41
CA LEU A 445 -48.53 47.05 -24.67
C LEU A 445 -49.51 46.26 -25.57
N THR A 446 -50.13 45.25 -24.94
CA THR A 446 -51.52 44.75 -25.08
C THR A 446 -51.90 43.52 -25.92
N LYS A 447 -52.67 42.65 -25.22
CA LYS A 447 -53.74 41.72 -25.66
C LYS A 447 -53.30 40.37 -26.26
N ALA A 448 -53.91 39.24 -25.94
CA ALA A 448 -55.00 38.91 -25.03
C ALA A 448 -55.05 37.39 -24.89
N GLU A 449 -55.68 36.95 -23.81
CA GLU A 449 -56.22 35.62 -23.63
C GLU A 449 -57.15 35.21 -24.80
N SER A 450 -57.29 33.90 -24.92
CA SER A 450 -58.46 33.16 -25.43
C SER A 450 -58.23 32.34 -26.69
N THR A 451 -58.71 31.09 -26.57
CA THR A 451 -59.01 30.09 -27.61
C THR A 451 -57.95 29.02 -27.92
N GLY A 452 -58.06 27.93 -27.15
CA GLY A 452 -58.23 26.55 -27.64
C GLY A 452 -57.36 26.02 -28.79
N LYS A 453 -56.44 25.11 -28.46
CA LYS A 453 -55.74 24.11 -29.31
C LYS A 453 -56.63 23.45 -30.39
N PRO A 454 -56.12 22.73 -31.44
CA PRO A 454 -54.73 22.25 -31.70
C PRO A 454 -54.24 22.36 -33.17
N GLY A 455 -52.96 22.08 -33.44
CA GLY A 455 -52.53 21.49 -34.72
C GLY A 455 -51.28 22.07 -35.39
N LEU A 456 -50.32 21.18 -35.63
CA LEU A 456 -49.03 21.28 -36.33
C LEU A 456 -48.98 22.20 -37.58
N ILE A 457 -47.81 22.83 -37.82
CA ILE A 457 -46.88 22.49 -38.93
C ILE A 457 -45.60 23.36 -38.79
N GLU A 458 -44.46 22.69 -38.93
CA GLU A 458 -43.09 23.22 -39.03
C GLU A 458 -42.90 24.22 -40.20
N ILE A 459 -41.84 25.03 -40.14
CA ILE A 459 -40.68 24.95 -41.08
C ILE A 459 -39.80 26.20 -40.93
N HIS A 460 -38.52 25.93 -40.64
CA HIS A 460 -37.29 26.60 -41.08
C HIS A 460 -37.28 28.12 -41.33
N ALA A 461 -36.36 28.81 -40.64
CA ALA A 461 -35.12 29.28 -41.26
C ALA A 461 -34.35 30.21 -40.29
N LYS A 462 -33.23 29.70 -39.76
CA LYS A 462 -31.93 30.40 -39.65
C LYS A 462 -30.94 29.48 -38.90
N GLU A 463 -30.66 28.33 -39.50
CA GLU A 463 -29.51 27.47 -39.13
C GLU A 463 -28.18 28.04 -39.66
N ASP A 464 -28.18 28.98 -40.62
CA ASP A 464 -26.94 29.41 -41.27
C ASP A 464 -26.23 30.64 -40.66
N TYR A 465 -26.74 31.25 -39.59
CA TYR A 465 -26.06 32.38 -38.92
C TYR A 465 -25.40 32.00 -37.58
N LEU A 466 -25.87 30.92 -36.96
CA LEU A 466 -25.30 30.40 -35.70
C LEU A 466 -24.14 29.43 -35.93
N ILE A 467 -24.07 28.78 -37.09
CA ILE A 467 -22.97 27.89 -37.45
C ILE A 467 -21.69 28.67 -37.78
N SER A 468 -21.78 29.84 -38.44
CA SER A 468 -20.56 30.64 -38.75
C SER A 468 -19.95 31.35 -37.54
N THR A 469 -20.71 31.54 -36.46
CA THR A 469 -20.20 32.22 -35.25
C THR A 469 -19.58 31.22 -34.27
N VAL A 470 -20.12 30.01 -34.19
CA VAL A 470 -19.62 28.96 -33.27
C VAL A 470 -18.34 28.28 -33.78
N GLU A 471 -18.05 28.29 -35.08
CA GLU A 471 -16.75 27.84 -35.61
C GLU A 471 -15.61 28.85 -35.40
N SER A 472 -15.88 30.07 -34.91
CA SER A 472 -14.86 31.13 -34.79
C SER A 472 -14.48 31.53 -33.35
N THR A 473 -15.10 30.97 -32.31
CA THR A 473 -14.75 31.28 -30.92
C THR A 473 -14.76 30.01 -30.05
N GLY A 474 -13.55 29.58 -29.63
CA GLY A 474 -13.30 28.34 -28.91
C GLY A 474 -14.06 28.14 -27.59
N ALA A 475 -14.09 26.87 -27.18
CA ALA A 475 -14.96 26.20 -26.20
C ALA A 475 -15.03 26.72 -24.75
N ILE A 476 -14.59 27.94 -24.44
CA ILE A 476 -14.45 28.41 -23.05
C ILE A 476 -15.70 29.14 -22.53
N LYS A 477 -16.66 29.55 -23.40
CA LYS A 477 -17.86 30.30 -22.96
C LYS A 477 -19.15 29.50 -22.80
N ALA A 478 -19.16 28.19 -23.10
CA ALA A 478 -20.35 27.35 -22.89
C ALA A 478 -20.57 26.94 -21.42
N SER A 479 -19.51 26.89 -20.61
CA SER A 479 -19.58 26.53 -19.18
C SER A 479 -20.29 27.59 -18.33
N HIS A 480 -20.11 28.87 -18.64
CA HIS A 480 -20.70 29.98 -17.87
C HIS A 480 -22.22 30.10 -18.03
N LEU A 481 -22.81 29.67 -19.15
CA LEU A 481 -24.27 29.70 -19.32
C LEU A 481 -24.97 28.56 -18.55
N ILE A 482 -24.28 27.43 -18.34
CA ILE A 482 -24.83 26.25 -17.65
C ILE A 482 -24.84 26.45 -16.14
N VAL A 483 -23.79 27.09 -15.58
CA VAL A 483 -23.73 27.43 -14.14
C VAL A 483 -24.88 28.38 -13.76
N ASN A 484 -25.13 29.42 -14.57
CA ASN A 484 -26.22 30.36 -14.30
C ASN A 484 -27.61 29.71 -14.42
N ALA A 485 -27.80 28.72 -15.30
CA ALA A 485 -29.06 28.00 -15.42
C ALA A 485 -29.31 27.06 -14.22
N ILE A 486 -28.26 26.45 -13.68
CA ILE A 486 -28.31 25.59 -12.48
C ILE A 486 -28.59 26.44 -11.23
N GLU A 487 -28.02 27.64 -11.13
CA GLU A 487 -28.18 28.54 -9.99
C GLU A 487 -29.61 29.11 -9.90
N VAL A 488 -30.24 29.40 -11.05
CA VAL A 488 -31.66 29.79 -11.13
C VAL A 488 -32.61 28.65 -10.78
N LEU A 489 -32.24 27.40 -11.07
CA LEU A 489 -33.00 26.21 -10.67
C LEU A 489 -32.85 25.90 -9.17
N LYS A 490 -31.67 26.17 -8.59
CA LYS A 490 -31.39 26.01 -7.16
C LYS A 490 -32.19 27.01 -6.31
N GLN A 491 -32.24 28.28 -6.72
CA GLN A 491 -33.04 29.31 -6.05
C GLN A 491 -34.55 29.03 -6.04
N LYS A 492 -35.08 28.30 -7.04
CA LYS A 492 -36.50 27.88 -7.06
C LYS A 492 -36.78 26.64 -6.20
N PHE A 493 -35.77 25.81 -5.93
CA PHE A 493 -35.90 24.61 -5.10
C PHE A 493 -35.83 24.93 -3.60
N ASP A 494 -35.04 25.93 -3.21
CA ASP A 494 -34.86 26.32 -1.81
C ASP A 494 -36.06 27.08 -1.22
N ALA A 495 -36.95 27.64 -2.06
CA ALA A 495 -38.17 28.33 -1.62
C ALA A 495 -39.30 27.39 -1.13
N VAL A 496 -39.14 26.07 -1.23
CA VAL A 496 -40.19 25.08 -0.88
C VAL A 496 -39.88 24.32 0.43
N ARG A 497 -38.77 24.62 1.11
CA ARG A 497 -38.31 23.83 2.26
C ARG A 497 -38.18 24.65 3.55
N LEU A 498 -39.26 25.32 3.93
CA LEU A 498 -39.45 25.90 5.27
C LEU A 498 -40.90 25.70 5.72
N SER A 499 -41.23 24.49 6.19
CA SER A 499 -42.28 24.27 7.20
C SER A 499 -42.27 22.83 7.69
N ASP A 500 -42.39 22.70 9.01
CA ASP A 500 -42.75 21.52 9.81
C ASP A 500 -41.64 20.65 10.40
N ASP A 501 -41.17 21.10 11.57
CA ASP A 501 -40.88 20.26 12.73
C ASP A 501 -42.19 19.62 13.25
N THR A 502 -42.20 18.29 13.48
CA THR A 502 -42.60 17.63 14.74
C THR A 502 -42.76 16.10 14.61
N VAL A 503 -42.49 15.46 15.73
CA VAL A 503 -42.40 14.03 16.06
C VAL A 503 -43.72 13.26 15.89
N ASP A 504 -43.68 12.01 15.42
CA ASP A 504 -44.17 10.77 16.11
C ASP A 504 -44.55 9.62 15.15
N CYS A 505 -44.54 8.41 15.73
CA CYS A 505 -44.56 7.06 15.20
C CYS A 505 -45.74 6.63 14.30
N GLY A 506 -45.45 5.69 13.39
CA GLY A 506 -46.25 4.47 13.21
C GLY A 506 -47.53 4.50 12.35
N CYS A 507 -47.57 3.56 11.40
CA CYS A 507 -48.74 2.98 10.72
C CYS A 507 -49.41 3.73 9.55
N ARG A 508 -49.49 2.98 8.44
CA ARG A 508 -50.29 3.24 7.23
C ARG A 508 -51.73 3.64 7.58
N ARG A 509 -52.20 4.75 7.01
CA ARG A 509 -53.59 4.90 6.53
C ARG A 509 -53.67 5.94 5.42
N SER A 510 -54.23 5.51 4.30
CA SER A 510 -54.71 6.32 3.19
C SER A 510 -55.76 7.32 3.68
N VAL A 511 -55.56 8.61 3.42
CA VAL A 511 -56.58 9.65 3.62
C VAL A 511 -56.85 10.34 2.28
N TRP A 512 -58.09 10.20 1.84
CA TRP A 512 -58.70 11.03 0.79
C TRP A 512 -59.37 12.22 1.49
N SER A 513 -59.22 13.44 0.97
CA SER A 513 -60.15 14.53 1.24
C SER A 513 -60.69 15.08 -0.08
N VAL A 514 -61.97 15.46 -0.04
CA VAL A 514 -62.79 15.89 -1.18
C VAL A 514 -63.25 17.30 -0.89
N GLU A 515 -62.92 18.25 -1.77
CA GLU A 515 -63.71 19.46 -1.98
C GLU A 515 -63.76 19.78 -3.48
N GLY A 516 -64.98 19.92 -4.02
CA GLY A 516 -65.24 20.67 -5.27
C GLY A 516 -65.01 19.96 -6.61
N THR A 517 -65.94 19.07 -6.99
CA THR A 517 -66.36 18.72 -8.37
C THR A 517 -65.32 18.84 -9.50
N TYR A 518 -64.46 17.83 -9.70
CA TYR A 518 -64.09 17.16 -10.98
C TYR A 518 -62.94 16.17 -10.70
N VAL A 519 -63.20 14.86 -10.84
CA VAL A 519 -62.19 13.80 -10.63
C VAL A 519 -61.47 13.54 -11.96
N ARG A 520 -60.17 13.88 -12.06
CA ARG A 520 -59.27 13.35 -13.10
C ARG A 520 -57.94 12.86 -12.51
N ARG A 521 -57.57 11.66 -12.94
CA ARG A 521 -56.37 10.90 -12.58
C ARG A 521 -55.12 11.55 -13.20
N VAL A 522 -54.35 12.31 -12.41
CA VAL A 522 -53.03 12.80 -12.83
C VAL A 522 -52.00 11.70 -12.54
N LYS A 523 -51.36 11.15 -13.57
CA LYS A 523 -50.26 10.19 -13.41
C LYS A 523 -49.02 10.94 -12.88
N PRO A 524 -48.26 10.37 -11.93
CA PRO A 524 -47.22 11.12 -11.25
C PRO A 524 -45.95 11.33 -12.09
N HIS A 525 -45.37 12.51 -11.88
CA HIS A 525 -44.30 13.21 -12.62
C HIS A 525 -42.96 12.45 -12.75
N TRP A 526 -42.78 11.35 -12.01
CA TRP A 526 -41.52 10.60 -11.94
C TRP A 526 -41.10 9.92 -13.25
N GLN A 527 -42.06 9.62 -14.15
CA GLN A 527 -41.73 8.94 -15.41
C GLN A 527 -41.04 9.86 -16.44
N PHE A 528 -41.19 11.18 -16.32
CA PHE A 528 -40.53 12.15 -17.19
C PHE A 528 -39.11 12.45 -16.71
N GLU A 529 -38.92 12.55 -15.39
CA GLU A 529 -37.61 12.77 -14.77
C GLU A 529 -36.68 11.55 -14.91
N LEU A 530 -37.21 10.33 -14.81
CA LEU A 530 -36.44 9.11 -15.10
C LEU A 530 -36.05 8.97 -16.58
N ARG A 531 -36.82 9.57 -17.50
CA ARG A 531 -36.45 9.62 -18.93
C ARG A 531 -35.41 10.70 -19.20
N LEU A 532 -35.49 11.85 -18.53
CA LEU A 532 -34.51 12.93 -18.63
C LEU A 532 -33.16 12.51 -18.03
N LEU A 533 -33.17 11.84 -16.87
CA LEU A 533 -31.97 11.29 -16.23
C LEU A 533 -31.31 10.21 -17.11
N LYS A 534 -32.10 9.32 -17.72
CA LYS A 534 -31.59 8.33 -18.69
C LYS A 534 -31.06 8.95 -19.99
N LEU A 535 -31.56 10.12 -20.38
CA LEU A 535 -31.09 10.86 -21.55
C LEU A 535 -29.80 11.66 -21.22
N LEU A 536 -29.72 12.25 -20.02
CA LEU A 536 -28.54 12.98 -19.52
C LEU A 536 -27.36 12.05 -19.23
N ILE A 537 -27.62 10.84 -18.73
CA ILE A 537 -26.59 9.77 -18.59
C ILE A 537 -26.09 9.31 -19.97
N LYS A 538 -26.95 9.29 -21.00
CA LYS A 538 -26.52 9.01 -22.39
C LYS A 538 -25.73 10.15 -23.04
N LEU A 539 -25.89 11.40 -22.56
CA LEU A 539 -25.26 12.59 -23.13
C LEU A 539 -23.92 12.97 -22.46
N HIS A 540 -23.59 12.41 -21.29
CA HIS A 540 -22.36 12.75 -20.56
C HIS A 540 -21.27 11.67 -20.52
N GLY A 541 -21.47 10.49 -21.11
CA GLY A 541 -20.36 9.56 -21.39
C GLY A 541 -19.37 9.29 -20.24
N ILE A 542 -19.80 9.36 -18.97
CA ILE A 542 -19.00 8.93 -17.84
C ILE A 542 -19.08 7.41 -17.84
N SER A 543 -18.14 6.82 -18.56
CA SER A 543 -17.92 5.40 -18.65
C SER A 543 -17.10 4.98 -17.42
N ASP A 544 -17.74 4.29 -16.47
CA ASP A 544 -17.01 3.52 -15.45
C ASP A 544 -16.01 2.59 -16.14
N SER A 545 -14.70 2.80 -15.92
CA SER A 545 -13.66 1.90 -16.39
C SER A 545 -13.57 0.69 -15.45
N HIS A 546 -14.56 -0.20 -15.49
CA HIS A 546 -14.57 -1.36 -14.60
C HIS A 546 -13.65 -2.47 -15.13
N LEU A 547 -12.34 -2.33 -14.88
CA LEU A 547 -11.44 -3.48 -14.88
C LEU A 547 -11.96 -4.51 -13.86
N SER A 548 -11.90 -5.80 -14.22
CA SER A 548 -12.45 -6.89 -13.42
C SER A 548 -11.62 -8.15 -13.60
N LEU A 549 -11.54 -8.98 -12.56
CA LEU A 549 -10.89 -10.29 -12.63
C LEU A 549 -11.67 -11.28 -13.52
N ASP A 550 -12.99 -11.13 -13.60
CA ASP A 550 -13.85 -12.06 -14.34
C ASP A 550 -14.09 -11.66 -15.81
N TYR A 551 -13.45 -10.59 -16.31
CA TYR A 551 -13.75 -9.99 -17.62
C TYR A 551 -13.67 -11.01 -18.78
N TYR A 552 -12.64 -11.87 -18.80
CA TYR A 552 -12.46 -12.88 -19.85
C TYR A 552 -13.03 -14.27 -19.52
N LYS A 553 -13.58 -14.47 -18.31
CA LYS A 553 -14.02 -15.80 -17.82
C LYS A 553 -15.02 -16.51 -18.73
N LYS A 554 -15.87 -15.75 -19.42
CA LYS A 554 -16.88 -16.29 -20.35
C LYS A 554 -16.43 -16.27 -21.82
N THR A 555 -15.57 -15.32 -22.19
CA THR A 555 -15.25 -15.02 -23.60
C THR A 555 -13.91 -15.60 -24.04
N CYS A 556 -12.94 -15.72 -23.12
CA CYS A 556 -11.66 -16.38 -23.34
C CYS A 556 -11.12 -16.97 -22.02
N PRO A 557 -11.73 -18.04 -21.49
CA PRO A 557 -11.32 -18.63 -20.21
C PRO A 557 -9.89 -19.19 -20.22
N SER A 558 -9.32 -19.49 -21.39
CA SER A 558 -7.95 -19.99 -21.51
C SER A 558 -6.87 -18.89 -21.49
N VAL A 559 -7.23 -17.60 -21.48
CA VAL A 559 -6.28 -16.49 -21.63
C VAL A 559 -5.11 -16.57 -20.65
N GLU A 560 -5.37 -16.74 -19.36
CA GLU A 560 -4.33 -16.80 -18.33
C GLU A 560 -3.42 -18.01 -18.52
N GLY A 561 -4.00 -19.18 -18.83
CA GLY A 561 -3.23 -20.40 -19.10
C GLY A 561 -2.33 -20.29 -20.33
N ILE A 562 -2.80 -19.63 -21.39
CA ILE A 562 -2.00 -19.37 -22.60
C ILE A 562 -0.83 -18.45 -22.28
N VAL A 563 -1.11 -17.29 -21.66
CA VAL A 563 -0.06 -16.31 -21.32
C VAL A 563 1.00 -16.98 -20.43
N ARG A 564 0.55 -17.69 -19.39
CA ARG A 564 1.43 -18.40 -18.46
C ARG A 564 2.34 -19.40 -19.17
N LYS A 565 1.79 -20.27 -20.01
CA LYS A 565 2.54 -21.28 -20.75
C LYS A 565 3.58 -20.68 -21.70
N GLU A 566 3.21 -19.61 -22.40
CA GLU A 566 4.13 -18.91 -23.30
C GLU A 566 5.25 -18.22 -22.51
N MET A 567 4.91 -17.62 -21.36
CA MET A 567 5.85 -16.99 -20.43
C MET A 567 6.82 -18.01 -19.80
N GLU A 568 6.33 -19.19 -19.40
CA GLU A 568 7.15 -20.31 -18.93
C GLU A 568 8.21 -20.68 -19.97
N CYS A 569 7.80 -20.86 -21.23
CA CYS A 569 8.72 -21.21 -22.30
C CYS A 569 9.83 -20.16 -22.52
N VAL A 570 9.50 -18.85 -22.44
CA VAL A 570 10.51 -17.80 -22.63
C VAL A 570 11.42 -17.63 -21.41
N CYS A 571 10.89 -17.68 -20.19
CA CYS A 571 11.68 -17.54 -18.97
C CYS A 571 12.58 -18.75 -18.73
N LEU A 572 12.13 -19.97 -19.08
CA LEU A 572 12.98 -21.17 -19.05
C LEU A 572 14.16 -21.07 -20.04
N SER A 573 13.96 -20.41 -21.19
CA SER A 573 15.03 -20.23 -22.18
C SER A 573 16.06 -19.17 -21.77
N ASP A 574 15.59 -18.08 -21.18
CA ASP A 574 16.43 -17.02 -20.61
C ASP A 574 15.62 -16.28 -19.52
N PRO A 575 15.97 -16.42 -18.24
CA PRO A 575 15.29 -15.74 -17.13
C PRO A 575 15.26 -14.22 -17.27
N HIS A 576 16.20 -13.64 -18.04
CA HIS A 576 16.23 -12.21 -18.31
C HIS A 576 14.97 -11.72 -19.04
N ASN A 577 14.28 -12.59 -19.78
CA ASN A 577 13.03 -12.26 -20.45
C ASN A 577 11.95 -11.76 -19.47
N ALA A 578 11.97 -12.20 -18.21
CA ALA A 578 11.05 -11.71 -17.20
C ALA A 578 11.19 -10.19 -16.98
N ALA A 579 12.44 -9.72 -16.84
CA ALA A 579 12.74 -8.30 -16.66
C ALA A 579 12.34 -7.46 -17.88
N LEU A 580 12.45 -8.02 -19.09
CA LEU A 580 12.05 -7.33 -20.32
C LEU A 580 10.55 -7.04 -20.36
N ILE A 581 9.73 -8.04 -20.02
CA ILE A 581 8.27 -7.91 -20.01
C ILE A 581 7.80 -6.99 -18.88
N LEU A 582 8.38 -7.13 -17.70
CA LEU A 582 8.07 -6.26 -16.56
C LEU A 582 8.36 -4.79 -16.89
N ARG A 583 9.52 -4.51 -17.50
CA ARG A 583 9.88 -3.15 -17.92
C ARG A 583 8.98 -2.63 -19.04
N LEU A 584 8.60 -3.46 -20.02
CA LEU A 584 7.65 -3.06 -21.06
C LEU A 584 6.31 -2.62 -20.45
N HIS A 585 5.81 -3.34 -19.44
CA HIS A 585 4.56 -2.98 -18.77
C HIS A 585 4.67 -1.66 -18.00
N PHE A 586 5.77 -1.42 -17.26
CA PHE A 586 6.02 -0.13 -16.62
C PHE A 586 6.01 1.03 -17.64
N HIS A 587 6.72 0.86 -18.76
CA HIS A 587 6.81 1.89 -19.80
C HIS A 587 5.46 2.15 -20.50
N ASP A 588 4.61 1.12 -20.66
CA ASP A 588 3.23 1.30 -21.15
C ASP A 588 2.42 2.15 -20.16
N CYS A 589 2.39 1.75 -18.88
CA CYS A 589 1.54 2.41 -17.89
C CYS A 589 1.91 3.86 -17.60
N PHE A 590 3.21 4.20 -17.65
CA PHE A 590 3.68 5.57 -17.37
C PHE A 590 3.49 6.53 -18.55
N VAL A 591 3.18 6.03 -19.74
CA VAL A 591 2.98 6.85 -20.93
C VAL A 591 1.53 6.67 -21.36
N GLN A 592 0.72 7.71 -21.15
CA GLN A 592 -0.71 7.71 -21.51
C GLN A 592 -1.55 6.54 -20.94
N GLY A 593 -1.11 5.91 -19.83
CA GLY A 593 -1.80 4.81 -19.14
C GLY A 593 -1.57 3.44 -19.79
N CYS A 594 -1.91 2.36 -19.08
CA CYS A 594 -1.69 0.99 -19.55
C CYS A 594 -2.66 0.67 -20.70
N ASP A 595 -2.25 0.98 -21.93
CA ASP A 595 -3.12 0.94 -23.09
C ASP A 595 -2.47 0.31 -24.33
N GLY A 596 -1.33 -0.35 -24.15
CA GLY A 596 -0.58 -1.05 -25.17
C GLY A 596 0.02 -0.12 -26.24
N SER A 597 0.07 1.18 -26.01
CA SER A 597 0.61 2.16 -26.95
C SER A 597 2.11 1.96 -27.21
N ILE A 598 2.86 1.52 -26.19
CA ILE A 598 4.28 1.16 -26.33
C ILE A 598 4.53 0.05 -27.37
N LEU A 599 3.52 -0.75 -27.69
CA LEU A 599 3.61 -1.87 -28.62
C LEU A 599 3.47 -1.45 -30.09
N LEU A 600 2.98 -0.23 -30.38
CA LEU A 600 2.82 0.28 -31.74
C LEU A 600 4.17 0.51 -32.44
N ASP A 601 4.26 0.03 -33.68
CA ASP A 601 5.38 0.35 -34.58
C ASP A 601 5.11 1.68 -35.31
N ASP A 602 6.18 2.34 -35.76
CA ASP A 602 6.07 3.53 -36.60
C ASP A 602 5.30 3.22 -37.90
N THR A 603 4.45 4.15 -38.30
CA THR A 603 3.79 4.17 -39.61
C THR A 603 3.99 5.53 -40.26
N VAL A 604 3.51 5.72 -41.50
CA VAL A 604 3.59 7.02 -42.19
C VAL A 604 2.90 8.14 -41.38
N THR A 605 1.89 7.82 -40.58
CA THR A 605 1.06 8.79 -39.85
C THR A 605 1.21 8.73 -38.33
N LEU A 606 1.88 7.71 -37.79
CA LEU A 606 2.03 7.49 -36.35
C LEU A 606 3.50 7.28 -36.00
N LYS A 607 3.99 8.05 -35.03
CA LYS A 607 5.32 7.92 -34.44
C LYS A 607 5.19 7.13 -33.13
N GLY A 608 5.66 5.90 -33.12
CA GLY A 608 5.59 4.97 -32.01
C GLY A 608 6.65 5.25 -30.94
N GLU A 609 6.33 4.89 -29.70
CA GLU A 609 7.17 5.17 -28.53
C GLU A 609 8.50 4.40 -28.51
N LYS A 610 8.62 3.32 -29.29
CA LYS A 610 9.84 2.48 -29.33
C LYS A 610 11.10 3.26 -29.72
N ASN A 611 10.92 4.32 -30.50
CA ASN A 611 12.00 5.17 -30.99
C ASN A 611 12.21 6.45 -30.15
N ALA A 612 11.53 6.58 -29.01
CA ALA A 612 11.77 7.66 -28.06
C ALA A 612 13.14 7.55 -27.39
N PRO A 613 13.77 8.65 -26.94
CA PRO A 613 15.12 8.64 -26.37
C PRO A 613 15.34 7.59 -25.27
N ASN A 614 14.40 7.50 -24.32
CA ASN A 614 14.46 6.58 -23.19
C ASN A 614 14.15 5.11 -23.53
N ASN A 615 13.57 4.87 -24.71
CA ASN A 615 13.12 3.55 -25.17
C ASN A 615 14.07 2.94 -26.22
N LYS A 616 14.66 3.81 -27.07
CA LYS A 616 15.48 3.42 -28.21
C LYS A 616 16.73 2.68 -27.75
N ASN A 617 16.98 1.53 -28.38
CA ASN A 617 18.07 0.61 -28.03
C ASN A 617 18.03 0.12 -26.56
N ALA A 618 16.90 0.27 -25.87
CA ALA A 618 16.75 -0.08 -24.45
C ALA A 618 15.62 -1.09 -24.22
N LEU A 619 14.45 -0.90 -24.81
CA LEU A 619 13.32 -1.83 -24.67
C LEU A 619 13.48 -3.04 -25.61
N LYS A 620 13.26 -4.23 -25.06
CA LYS A 620 13.26 -5.52 -25.76
C LYS A 620 12.01 -6.31 -25.32
N GLY A 621 11.72 -7.46 -25.93
CA GLY A 621 10.60 -8.33 -25.53
C GLY A 621 9.33 -8.21 -26.38
N PHE A 622 9.24 -7.26 -27.33
CA PHE A 622 8.06 -7.09 -28.20
C PHE A 622 7.64 -8.38 -28.94
N LYS A 623 8.62 -9.17 -29.41
CA LYS A 623 8.35 -10.45 -30.10
C LYS A 623 7.69 -11.51 -29.21
N ILE A 624 7.91 -11.43 -27.90
CA ILE A 624 7.27 -12.33 -26.92
C ILE A 624 5.78 -11.99 -26.86
N ILE A 625 5.45 -10.71 -26.76
CA ILE A 625 4.05 -10.24 -26.77
C ILE A 625 3.36 -10.59 -28.09
N ASP A 626 4.04 -10.44 -29.24
CA ASP A 626 3.50 -10.88 -30.53
C ASP A 626 3.20 -12.39 -30.55
N ARG A 627 4.10 -13.21 -29.99
CA ARG A 627 3.93 -14.66 -29.93
C ARG A 627 2.71 -15.04 -29.09
N ILE A 628 2.57 -14.44 -27.91
CA ILE A 628 1.43 -14.63 -27.02
C ILE A 628 0.14 -14.19 -27.73
N LYS A 629 0.15 -13.01 -28.34
CA LYS A 629 -1.01 -12.48 -29.07
C LYS A 629 -1.45 -13.41 -30.19
N ASN A 630 -0.52 -13.91 -31.00
CA ASN A 630 -0.85 -14.85 -32.08
C ASN A 630 -1.48 -16.14 -31.55
N ARG A 631 -1.00 -16.64 -30.41
CA ARG A 631 -1.59 -17.83 -29.77
C ARG A 631 -2.99 -17.54 -29.25
N ILE A 632 -3.19 -16.42 -28.58
CA ILE A 632 -4.52 -16.01 -28.09
C ILE A 632 -5.49 -15.76 -29.24
N GLU A 633 -5.09 -15.09 -30.31
CA GLU A 633 -5.95 -14.87 -31.48
C GLU A 633 -6.35 -16.16 -32.18
N SER A 634 -5.57 -17.23 -32.04
CA SER A 634 -5.94 -18.56 -32.57
C SER A 634 -7.01 -19.27 -31.75
N GLU A 635 -7.15 -18.95 -30.47
CA GLU A 635 -8.12 -19.57 -29.56
C GLU A 635 -9.34 -18.66 -29.30
N CYS A 636 -9.12 -17.35 -29.17
CA CYS A 636 -10.10 -16.33 -28.84
C CYS A 636 -9.95 -15.10 -29.78
N PRO A 637 -10.32 -15.21 -31.07
CA PRO A 637 -10.09 -14.15 -32.05
C PRO A 637 -10.77 -12.82 -31.67
N GLY A 638 -10.00 -11.74 -31.62
CA GLY A 638 -10.50 -10.38 -31.39
C GLY A 638 -11.09 -10.12 -30.00
N ILE A 639 -10.79 -10.97 -29.00
CA ILE A 639 -11.35 -10.84 -27.64
C ILE A 639 -10.41 -10.10 -26.69
N VAL A 640 -9.13 -10.50 -26.63
CA VAL A 640 -8.18 -10.05 -25.60
C VAL A 640 -7.30 -8.92 -26.13
N SER A 641 -7.25 -7.78 -25.44
CA SER A 641 -6.41 -6.64 -25.81
C SER A 641 -4.92 -6.91 -25.59
N CYS A 642 -4.06 -6.22 -26.33
CA CYS A 642 -2.61 -6.30 -26.11
C CYS A 642 -2.19 -5.67 -24.78
N ALA A 643 -2.90 -4.64 -24.32
CA ALA A 643 -2.72 -4.05 -22.99
C ALA A 643 -2.91 -5.08 -21.87
N ASP A 644 -3.98 -5.90 -21.93
CA ASP A 644 -4.19 -6.95 -20.93
C ASP A 644 -3.17 -8.08 -21.07
N ILE A 645 -2.78 -8.47 -22.28
CA ILE A 645 -1.71 -9.47 -22.51
C ILE A 645 -0.41 -9.03 -21.84
N LEU A 646 -0.01 -7.76 -22.02
CA LEU A 646 1.21 -7.23 -21.42
C LEU A 646 1.13 -7.23 -19.88
N THR A 647 -0.03 -6.85 -19.33
CA THR A 647 -0.25 -6.82 -17.87
C THR A 647 -0.19 -8.23 -17.26
N ILE A 648 -0.89 -9.22 -17.85
CA ILE A 648 -0.87 -10.61 -17.39
C ILE A 648 0.54 -11.20 -17.53
N ALA A 649 1.20 -10.94 -18.66
CA ALA A 649 2.56 -11.44 -18.92
C ALA A 649 3.59 -10.88 -17.92
N ALA A 650 3.42 -9.63 -17.47
CA ALA A 650 4.28 -9.02 -16.46
C ALA A 650 4.13 -9.69 -15.08
N ARG A 651 2.91 -10.07 -14.68
CA ARG A 651 2.69 -10.91 -13.48
C ARG A 651 3.40 -12.24 -13.61
N ASP A 652 3.12 -12.97 -14.69
CA ASP A 652 3.67 -14.31 -14.87
C ASP A 652 5.20 -14.29 -14.98
N ALA A 653 5.76 -13.25 -15.62
CA ALA A 653 7.20 -12.99 -15.65
C ALA A 653 7.80 -12.96 -14.24
N VAL A 654 7.25 -12.16 -13.33
CA VAL A 654 7.76 -11.99 -11.95
C VAL A 654 7.64 -13.30 -11.16
N VAL A 655 6.49 -13.96 -11.22
CA VAL A 655 6.26 -15.24 -10.52
C VAL A 655 7.24 -16.31 -10.99
N LEU A 656 7.53 -16.37 -12.30
CA LEU A 656 8.45 -17.38 -12.87
C LEU A 656 9.89 -17.25 -12.41
N VAL A 657 10.29 -16.06 -11.96
CA VAL A 657 11.62 -15.83 -11.42
C VAL A 657 11.61 -15.66 -9.90
N GLY A 658 10.58 -16.17 -9.21
CA GLY A 658 10.54 -16.27 -7.74
C GLY A 658 9.91 -15.10 -7.00
N GLY A 659 9.33 -14.13 -7.71
CA GLY A 659 8.64 -12.99 -7.11
C GLY A 659 7.18 -13.28 -6.70
N PRO A 660 6.48 -12.28 -6.17
CA PRO A 660 5.11 -12.45 -5.67
C PRO A 660 4.09 -12.66 -6.80
N TYR A 661 3.00 -13.33 -6.46
CA TYR A 661 1.78 -13.36 -7.26
C TYR A 661 0.85 -12.20 -6.87
N TRP A 662 0.09 -11.69 -7.83
CA TRP A 662 -1.03 -10.77 -7.59
C TRP A 662 -2.12 -10.99 -8.62
N ASP A 663 -3.36 -10.69 -8.25
CA ASP A 663 -4.48 -10.72 -9.18
C ASP A 663 -4.41 -9.53 -10.14
N VAL A 664 -4.68 -9.78 -11.43
CA VAL A 664 -4.59 -8.76 -12.48
C VAL A 664 -6.00 -8.39 -12.94
N PRO A 665 -6.54 -7.23 -12.51
CA PRO A 665 -7.76 -6.69 -13.11
C PRO A 665 -7.55 -6.51 -14.62
N VAL A 666 -8.44 -7.07 -15.43
CA VAL A 666 -8.38 -7.05 -16.89
C VAL A 666 -9.62 -6.37 -17.48
N GLY A 667 -9.58 -6.08 -18.78
CA GLY A 667 -10.62 -5.33 -19.51
C GLY A 667 -10.09 -4.06 -20.17
N ARG A 668 -8.77 -3.85 -20.22
CA ARG A 668 -8.15 -2.70 -20.89
C ARG A 668 -8.42 -2.76 -22.39
N LYS A 669 -8.47 -1.59 -23.03
CA LYS A 669 -8.53 -1.45 -24.49
C LYS A 669 -7.19 -0.95 -25.02
N ASP A 670 -6.91 -1.31 -26.26
CA ASP A 670 -5.71 -0.91 -26.96
C ASP A 670 -5.84 0.49 -27.55
N SER A 671 -4.79 1.29 -27.40
CA SER A 671 -4.70 2.62 -27.98
C SER A 671 -4.58 2.60 -29.49
N LYS A 672 -5.10 3.67 -30.10
CA LYS A 672 -4.92 3.96 -31.53
C LYS A 672 -3.82 5.00 -31.79
N THR A 673 -3.22 5.52 -30.72
CA THR A 673 -2.17 6.55 -30.75
C THR A 673 -1.02 6.14 -29.83
N ALA A 674 0.16 6.71 -30.07
CA ALA A 674 1.33 6.51 -29.21
C ALA A 674 1.75 7.84 -28.58
N GLY A 675 2.24 7.79 -27.34
CA GLY A 675 2.60 8.93 -26.50
C GLY A 675 4.07 9.33 -26.63
N TYR A 676 4.62 9.39 -27.86
CA TYR A 676 6.05 9.62 -28.08
C TYR A 676 6.62 10.81 -27.26
N GLU A 677 5.98 11.97 -27.31
CA GLU A 677 6.47 13.19 -26.63
C GLU A 677 6.28 13.14 -25.10
N LEU A 678 5.40 12.25 -24.60
CA LEU A 678 5.17 12.08 -23.17
C LEU A 678 6.26 11.22 -22.51
N THR A 679 7.03 10.46 -23.30
CA THR A 679 8.08 9.56 -22.78
C THR A 679 9.17 10.31 -22.01
N ASP A 680 9.61 11.48 -22.50
CA ASP A 680 10.65 12.28 -21.83
C ASP A 680 10.14 12.97 -20.56
N THR A 681 8.84 13.30 -20.53
CA THR A 681 8.21 13.98 -19.39
C THR A 681 7.86 13.01 -18.27
N ASN A 682 7.35 11.82 -18.60
CA ASN A 682 6.77 10.90 -17.62
C ASN A 682 7.75 9.83 -17.14
N LEU A 683 8.70 9.39 -17.97
CA LEU A 683 9.60 8.30 -17.60
C LEU A 683 10.79 8.82 -16.80
N PRO A 684 11.14 8.18 -15.67
CA PRO A 684 12.34 8.54 -14.93
C PRO A 684 13.62 8.11 -15.68
N THR A 685 14.69 8.91 -15.59
CA THR A 685 16.02 8.55 -16.14
C THR A 685 16.94 7.95 -15.07
N ALA A 686 18.02 7.28 -15.51
CA ALA A 686 18.95 6.56 -14.62
C ALA A 686 19.82 7.48 -13.74
N ASP A 687 19.91 8.76 -14.10
CA ASP A 687 20.66 9.82 -13.44
C ASP A 687 19.75 10.91 -12.83
N GLU A 688 18.45 10.66 -12.80
CA GLU A 688 17.47 11.59 -12.26
C GLU A 688 17.51 11.63 -10.72
N GLY A 689 17.45 12.83 -10.15
CA GLY A 689 17.47 13.01 -8.69
C GLY A 689 16.16 12.59 -8.02
N LEU A 690 16.24 12.20 -6.74
CA LEU A 690 15.15 11.60 -5.98
C LEU A 690 13.82 12.37 -6.05
N ILE A 691 13.84 13.69 -5.91
CA ILE A 691 12.63 14.53 -5.90
C ILE A 691 11.90 14.51 -7.24
N SER A 692 12.64 14.48 -8.34
CA SER A 692 12.04 14.44 -9.68
C SER A 692 11.40 13.08 -9.94
N ILE A 693 12.05 11.99 -9.50
CA ILE A 693 11.47 10.64 -9.55
C ILE A 693 10.17 10.59 -8.74
N ILE A 694 10.18 11.07 -7.49
CA ILE A 694 8.99 11.13 -6.64
C ILE A 694 7.86 11.91 -7.35
N SER A 695 8.16 13.06 -7.94
CA SER A 695 7.18 13.87 -8.66
C SER A 695 6.55 13.13 -9.84
N LYS A 696 7.35 12.39 -10.61
CA LYS A 696 6.85 11.59 -11.74
C LYS A 696 5.90 10.48 -11.26
N PHE A 697 6.25 9.76 -10.20
CA PHE A 697 5.36 8.73 -9.64
C PHE A 697 4.07 9.31 -9.06
N ILE A 698 4.15 10.41 -8.30
CA ILE A 698 2.96 11.08 -7.75
C ILE A 698 2.05 11.57 -8.87
N SER A 699 2.60 12.07 -9.99
CA SER A 699 1.81 12.49 -11.15
C SER A 699 1.00 11.36 -11.79
N GLN A 700 1.44 10.11 -11.61
CA GLN A 700 0.73 8.90 -12.04
C GLN A 700 -0.20 8.34 -10.95
N GLY A 701 -0.35 9.03 -9.82
CA GLY A 701 -1.16 8.57 -8.69
C GLY A 701 -0.48 7.51 -7.81
N LEU A 702 0.85 7.37 -7.90
CA LEU A 702 1.63 6.41 -7.13
C LEU A 702 2.38 7.12 -5.98
N SER A 703 2.32 6.55 -4.79
CA SER A 703 2.98 7.10 -3.60
C SER A 703 4.49 6.86 -3.60
N VAL A 704 5.21 7.51 -2.68
CA VAL A 704 6.64 7.23 -2.44
C VAL A 704 6.88 5.76 -2.08
N THR A 705 5.95 5.13 -1.38
CA THR A 705 6.04 3.70 -1.03
C THR A 705 5.89 2.83 -2.28
N ASP A 706 4.94 3.16 -3.16
CA ASP A 706 4.77 2.45 -4.43
C ASP A 706 6.01 2.63 -5.32
N MET A 707 6.59 3.82 -5.35
CA MET A 707 7.83 4.11 -6.06
C MET A 707 8.99 3.24 -5.57
N VAL A 708 9.25 3.18 -4.26
CA VAL A 708 10.36 2.37 -3.72
C VAL A 708 10.13 0.89 -3.99
N ALA A 709 8.90 0.39 -3.85
CA ALA A 709 8.58 -0.99 -4.15
C ALA A 709 8.78 -1.31 -5.64
N LEU A 710 8.24 -0.49 -6.55
CA LEU A 710 8.38 -0.69 -8.00
C LEU A 710 9.83 -0.59 -8.48
N SER A 711 10.65 0.27 -7.86
CA SER A 711 12.11 0.28 -8.09
C SER A 711 12.78 -1.05 -7.74
N GLY A 712 12.20 -1.83 -6.81
CA GLY A 712 12.59 -3.19 -6.50
C GLY A 712 12.60 -4.14 -7.69
N ALA A 713 11.89 -3.83 -8.79
CA ALA A 713 11.97 -4.57 -10.05
C ALA A 713 13.40 -4.68 -10.61
N HIS A 714 14.30 -3.75 -10.23
CA HIS A 714 15.71 -3.79 -10.58
C HIS A 714 16.51 -4.91 -9.88
N THR A 715 15.88 -5.75 -9.04
CA THR A 715 16.46 -7.03 -8.56
C THR A 715 16.77 -7.99 -9.72
N ILE A 716 16.05 -7.88 -10.84
CA ILE A 716 16.33 -8.62 -12.07
C ILE A 716 16.66 -7.66 -13.22
N GLY A 717 17.24 -8.19 -14.28
CA GLY A 717 17.47 -7.43 -15.51
C GLY A 717 18.89 -6.87 -15.63
N LYS A 718 19.09 -6.03 -16.64
CA LYS A 718 20.40 -5.51 -17.05
C LYS A 718 20.29 -4.04 -17.40
N ALA A 719 21.37 -3.29 -17.16
CA ALA A 719 21.56 -1.94 -17.69
C ALA A 719 22.75 -1.87 -18.64
N ARG A 720 22.65 -0.94 -19.58
CA ARG A 720 23.71 -0.56 -20.51
C ARG A 720 24.69 0.41 -19.85
N CYS A 721 25.97 0.38 -20.24
CA CYS A 721 27.01 1.26 -19.70
C CYS A 721 26.62 2.75 -19.72
N VAL A 722 25.90 3.21 -20.75
CA VAL A 722 25.45 4.61 -20.86
C VAL A 722 24.66 5.09 -19.64
N ASN A 723 23.96 4.19 -18.94
CA ASN A 723 23.09 4.52 -17.82
C ASN A 723 23.80 4.57 -16.46
N PHE A 724 24.99 3.98 -16.33
CA PHE A 724 25.70 3.90 -15.04
C PHE A 724 27.16 4.36 -15.09
N ARG A 725 27.68 4.68 -16.28
CA ARG A 725 29.07 5.14 -16.44
C ARG A 725 29.38 6.36 -15.57
N ASN A 726 28.50 7.36 -15.58
CA ASN A 726 28.68 8.58 -14.80
C ASN A 726 28.89 8.25 -13.31
N ARG A 727 28.12 7.30 -12.79
CA ARG A 727 28.21 6.89 -11.39
C ARG A 727 29.47 6.11 -11.06
N ILE A 728 29.85 5.09 -11.86
CA ILE A 728 31.06 4.30 -11.56
C ILE A 728 32.36 5.14 -11.65
N TYR A 729 32.36 6.24 -12.40
CA TYR A 729 33.46 7.22 -12.41
C TYR A 729 33.24 8.43 -11.49
N GLY A 730 32.06 8.57 -10.90
CA GLY A 730 31.67 9.65 -9.99
C GLY A 730 31.45 9.15 -8.56
N ASP A 731 30.21 9.23 -8.10
CA ASP A 731 29.77 9.08 -6.70
C ASP A 731 29.76 7.64 -6.17
N PHE A 732 29.92 6.61 -7.02
CA PHE A 732 29.92 5.20 -6.56
C PHE A 732 30.89 4.95 -5.40
N LYS A 733 32.10 5.52 -5.46
CA LYS A 733 33.09 5.37 -4.40
C LYS A 733 32.70 6.08 -3.10
N MET A 734 31.91 7.14 -3.19
CA MET A 734 31.49 7.95 -2.04
C MET A 734 30.32 7.30 -1.30
N THR A 735 29.43 6.62 -2.01
CA THR A 735 28.25 5.99 -1.41
C THR A 735 28.56 4.65 -0.74
N THR A 736 29.61 3.94 -1.15
CA THR A 736 29.99 2.67 -0.54
C THR A 736 30.56 2.88 0.87
N SER A 737 29.76 2.54 1.88
CA SER A 737 30.00 2.82 3.32
C SER A 737 31.23 2.15 3.92
N MET A 738 31.72 1.09 3.28
CA MET A 738 32.93 0.37 3.63
C MET A 738 33.63 -0.01 2.34
N MET A 739 34.68 0.71 1.95
CA MET A 739 35.51 0.34 0.81
C MET A 739 36.31 -0.92 1.19
N ASN A 740 35.62 -2.05 1.26
CA ASN A 740 36.18 -3.36 1.50
C ASN A 740 36.77 -3.89 0.16
N PRO A 741 37.61 -4.94 0.20
CA PRO A 741 38.21 -5.49 -1.00
C PRO A 741 37.18 -5.94 -2.06
N ILE A 742 35.97 -6.36 -1.64
CA ILE A 742 34.92 -6.87 -2.52
C ILE A 742 34.31 -5.73 -3.36
N SER A 743 33.91 -4.62 -2.73
CA SER A 743 33.35 -3.45 -3.44
C SER A 743 34.36 -2.85 -4.43
N SER A 744 35.65 -2.86 -4.08
CA SER A 744 36.72 -2.38 -4.96
C SER A 744 36.92 -3.28 -6.19
N SER A 745 36.80 -4.59 -6.01
CA SER A 745 36.85 -5.58 -7.10
C SER A 745 35.64 -5.43 -8.03
N TYR A 746 34.45 -5.27 -7.46
CA TYR A 746 33.22 -5.05 -8.23
C TYR A 746 33.29 -3.77 -9.06
N LEU A 747 33.69 -2.64 -8.48
CA LEU A 747 33.89 -1.39 -9.22
C LEU A 747 34.93 -1.53 -10.33
N SER A 748 36.03 -2.25 -10.07
CA SER A 748 37.06 -2.50 -11.08
C SER A 748 36.51 -3.32 -12.25
N LYS A 749 35.68 -4.33 -11.97
CA LYS A 749 34.95 -5.10 -12.99
C LYS A 749 34.03 -4.21 -13.81
N LEU A 750 33.23 -3.35 -13.17
CA LEU A 750 32.35 -2.39 -13.87
C LEU A 750 33.15 -1.43 -14.77
N LYS A 751 34.28 -0.91 -14.31
CA LYS A 751 35.15 -0.03 -15.12
C LYS A 751 35.84 -0.75 -16.26
N SER A 752 36.16 -2.03 -16.10
CA SER A 752 36.72 -2.85 -17.19
C SER A 752 35.69 -3.08 -18.30
N LEU A 753 34.42 -3.25 -17.93
CA LEU A 753 33.31 -3.40 -18.87
C LEU A 753 32.95 -2.07 -19.54
N CYS A 754 33.02 -0.98 -18.77
CA CYS A 754 32.66 0.37 -19.19
C CYS A 754 33.84 1.34 -18.98
N PRO A 755 34.73 1.48 -19.97
CA PRO A 755 35.82 2.47 -19.94
C PRO A 755 35.30 3.92 -19.77
N PRO A 756 36.14 4.87 -19.31
CA PRO A 756 35.72 6.25 -19.00
C PRO A 756 35.29 7.01 -20.25
N ILE A 757 35.93 6.75 -21.38
CA ILE A 757 35.54 7.28 -22.68
C ILE A 757 34.68 6.23 -23.36
N GLY A 758 33.39 6.56 -23.53
CA GLY A 758 32.45 5.73 -24.27
C GLY A 758 32.66 5.77 -25.78
N SER A 759 32.06 4.81 -26.46
CA SER A 759 31.77 4.83 -27.89
C SER A 759 30.43 4.12 -28.08
N GLU A 760 29.76 4.29 -29.22
CA GLU A 760 28.44 3.70 -29.44
C GLU A 760 28.41 2.17 -29.21
N SER A 761 29.49 1.46 -29.54
CA SER A 761 29.61 0.02 -29.26
C SER A 761 29.78 -0.26 -27.76
N LEU A 762 30.64 0.48 -27.07
CA LEU A 762 30.90 0.32 -25.63
C LEU A 762 29.73 0.78 -24.75
N ASP A 763 28.93 1.73 -25.22
CA ASP A 763 27.73 2.20 -24.53
C ASP A 763 26.64 1.15 -24.46
N ASN A 764 26.66 0.18 -25.39
CA ASN A 764 25.71 -0.92 -25.46
C ASN A 764 26.16 -2.17 -24.67
N ASN A 765 27.34 -2.16 -24.05
CA ASN A 765 27.72 -3.22 -23.11
C ASN A 765 26.75 -3.25 -21.92
N GLU A 766 26.33 -4.43 -21.52
CA GLU A 766 25.33 -4.63 -20.46
C GLU A 766 25.91 -5.37 -19.26
N THR A 767 25.43 -5.03 -18.06
CA THR A 767 25.64 -5.81 -16.82
C THR A 767 24.34 -5.92 -16.05
N SER A 768 24.24 -6.92 -15.19
CA SER A 768 23.07 -7.14 -14.33
C SER A 768 22.85 -5.97 -13.39
N MET A 769 21.57 -5.60 -13.18
CA MET A 769 21.15 -4.56 -12.23
C MET A 769 21.47 -4.95 -10.79
N ASP A 770 21.15 -6.19 -10.42
CA ASP A 770 21.59 -6.84 -9.19
C ASP A 770 22.80 -7.75 -9.49
N ASN A 771 23.89 -7.58 -8.75
CA ASN A 771 25.10 -8.36 -8.92
C ASN A 771 25.15 -9.65 -8.06
N VAL A 772 24.21 -9.79 -7.11
CA VAL A 772 24.14 -10.90 -6.15
C VAL A 772 23.26 -12.00 -6.71
N THR A 773 22.02 -11.67 -7.10
CA THR A 773 21.00 -12.63 -7.57
C THR A 773 20.37 -12.20 -8.90
N PRO A 774 21.15 -12.06 -9.99
CA PRO A 774 20.74 -11.38 -11.23
C PRO A 774 19.52 -11.96 -11.97
N ASN A 775 19.09 -13.17 -11.61
CA ASN A 775 18.02 -13.92 -12.25
C ASN A 775 16.89 -14.31 -11.28
N LEU A 776 16.96 -13.91 -10.01
CA LEU A 776 15.95 -14.21 -8.99
C LEU A 776 15.31 -12.89 -8.58
N PHE A 777 13.99 -12.85 -8.54
CA PHE A 777 13.25 -11.69 -8.04
C PHE A 777 13.15 -11.81 -6.53
N ASP A 778 14.00 -11.08 -5.81
CA ASP A 778 14.09 -11.09 -4.35
C ASP A 778 14.38 -9.68 -3.81
N ASN A 779 14.68 -9.57 -2.52
CA ASN A 779 15.01 -8.30 -1.89
C ASN A 779 16.52 -7.97 -1.87
N SER A 780 17.35 -8.71 -2.61
CA SER A 780 18.79 -8.45 -2.75
C SER A 780 19.08 -7.05 -3.28
N TYR A 781 18.23 -6.55 -4.18
CA TYR A 781 18.28 -5.16 -4.66
C TYR A 781 18.45 -4.16 -3.51
N TYR A 782 17.65 -4.27 -2.45
CA TYR A 782 17.71 -3.36 -1.31
C TYR A 782 18.98 -3.57 -0.48
N HIS A 783 19.46 -4.80 -0.31
CA HIS A 783 20.75 -5.07 0.32
C HIS A 783 21.92 -4.44 -0.43
N VAL A 784 21.87 -4.40 -1.76
CA VAL A 784 22.85 -3.73 -2.61
C VAL A 784 22.81 -2.21 -2.37
N LEU A 785 21.62 -1.60 -2.23
CA LEU A 785 21.50 -0.17 -1.88
C LEU A 785 22.07 0.17 -0.50
N LEU A 786 21.83 -0.68 0.51
CA LEU A 786 22.38 -0.51 1.87
C LEU A 786 23.92 -0.50 1.88
N LYS A 787 24.54 -1.25 0.96
CA LYS A 787 26.01 -1.27 0.79
C LYS A 787 26.55 -0.06 0.01
N GLY A 788 25.68 0.79 -0.53
CA GLY A 788 26.08 1.87 -1.43
C GLY A 788 26.43 1.40 -2.84
N GLU A 789 26.07 0.16 -3.18
CA GLU A 789 26.51 -0.59 -4.37
C GLU A 789 25.43 -0.71 -5.45
N GLY A 790 24.34 0.08 -5.40
CA GLY A 790 23.33 0.13 -6.49
C GLY A 790 24.01 0.27 -7.86
N LEU A 791 23.38 -0.01 -8.99
CA LEU A 791 24.09 0.12 -10.28
C LEU A 791 23.96 1.52 -10.88
N ILE A 792 22.74 2.03 -10.99
CA ILE A 792 22.44 3.37 -11.52
C ILE A 792 22.30 4.40 -10.38
N ASN A 793 22.36 5.69 -10.69
CA ASN A 793 22.33 6.74 -9.68
C ASN A 793 20.93 6.89 -9.06
N SER A 794 19.87 6.84 -9.88
CA SER A 794 18.47 6.89 -9.43
C SER A 794 18.14 5.83 -8.36
N ASP A 795 18.73 4.64 -8.46
CA ASP A 795 18.60 3.57 -7.45
C ASP A 795 19.28 3.96 -6.14
N GLN A 796 20.53 4.42 -6.22
CA GLN A 796 21.30 4.75 -5.02
C GLN A 796 20.75 5.98 -4.31
N GLU A 797 20.12 6.92 -5.04
CA GLU A 797 19.41 8.07 -4.48
C GLU A 797 18.32 7.66 -3.49
N LEU A 798 17.66 6.49 -3.67
CA LEU A 798 16.64 6.00 -2.74
C LEU A 798 17.15 5.82 -1.31
N TYR A 799 18.46 5.55 -1.14
CA TYR A 799 19.09 5.30 0.15
C TYR A 799 20.09 6.38 0.58
N SER A 800 20.91 6.86 -0.36
CA SER A 800 22.05 7.74 -0.07
C SER A 800 21.76 9.22 -0.23
N SER A 801 20.63 9.60 -0.82
CA SER A 801 20.27 11.02 -0.94
C SER A 801 20.05 11.64 0.42
N PHE A 802 20.48 12.90 0.61
CA PHE A 802 20.16 13.65 1.82
C PHE A 802 18.63 13.81 2.02
N LEU A 803 17.87 13.79 0.92
CA LEU A 803 16.42 13.92 0.90
C LEU A 803 15.69 12.58 1.08
N ALA A 804 16.41 11.46 1.18
CA ALA A 804 15.87 10.10 1.28
C ALA A 804 15.24 9.75 2.64
N ILE A 805 14.72 10.72 3.39
CA ILE A 805 14.25 10.51 4.78
C ILE A 805 13.17 9.41 4.86
N GLN A 806 12.22 9.42 3.92
CA GLN A 806 11.17 8.42 3.82
C GLN A 806 11.64 7.16 3.10
N THR A 807 12.30 7.32 1.93
CA THR A 807 12.69 6.19 1.09
C THR A 807 13.73 5.30 1.75
N LYS A 808 14.66 5.86 2.54
CA LYS A 808 15.67 5.12 3.30
C LYS A 808 15.05 4.11 4.25
N LYS A 809 14.03 4.53 5.01
CA LYS A 809 13.32 3.64 5.94
C LYS A 809 12.60 2.50 5.22
N ILE A 810 12.07 2.78 4.03
CA ILE A 810 11.37 1.78 3.22
C ILE A 810 12.38 0.80 2.60
N VAL A 811 13.53 1.29 2.12
CA VAL A 811 14.65 0.46 1.65
C VAL A 811 15.18 -0.46 2.75
N GLU A 812 15.40 0.07 3.96
CA GLU A 812 15.81 -0.73 5.13
C GLU A 812 14.77 -1.80 5.47
N LYS A 813 13.49 -1.43 5.51
CA LYS A 813 12.37 -2.37 5.72
C LYS A 813 12.34 -3.50 4.70
N TYR A 814 12.50 -3.19 3.41
CA TYR A 814 12.45 -4.20 2.35
C TYR A 814 13.71 -5.06 2.31
N ALA A 815 14.88 -4.53 2.66
CA ALA A 815 16.08 -5.32 2.86
C ALA A 815 15.92 -6.31 4.03
N GLU A 816 15.28 -5.92 5.12
CA GLU A 816 15.09 -6.81 6.28
C GLU A 816 13.95 -7.83 6.10
N ASN A 817 12.94 -7.49 5.30
CA ASN A 817 11.72 -8.27 5.20
C ASN A 817 11.25 -8.43 3.74
N THR A 818 11.63 -9.56 3.13
CA THR A 818 11.24 -9.95 1.77
C THR A 818 9.72 -10.03 1.60
N ILE A 819 8.98 -10.47 2.63
CA ILE A 819 7.51 -10.57 2.57
C ILE A 819 6.90 -9.17 2.45
N ALA A 820 7.37 -8.21 3.25
CA ALA A 820 6.88 -6.84 3.19
C ALA A 820 7.19 -6.16 1.85
N PHE A 821 8.33 -6.48 1.24
CA PHE A 821 8.63 -6.06 -0.13
C PHE A 821 7.65 -6.68 -1.12
N PHE A 822 7.45 -7.99 -1.07
CA PHE A 822 6.58 -8.73 -1.98
C PHE A 822 5.12 -8.30 -1.90
N GLU A 823 4.59 -8.09 -0.69
CA GLU A 823 3.24 -7.56 -0.48
C GLU A 823 3.08 -6.17 -1.10
N GLN A 824 4.02 -5.24 -0.82
CA GLN A 824 3.93 -3.90 -1.42
C GLN A 824 4.12 -3.95 -2.93
N PHE A 825 5.04 -4.78 -3.44
CA PHE A 825 5.30 -4.89 -4.88
C PHE A 825 4.04 -5.35 -5.61
N ALA A 826 3.37 -6.40 -5.11
CA ALA A 826 2.09 -6.87 -5.62
C ALA A 826 1.03 -5.75 -5.64
N GLU A 827 0.84 -5.04 -4.52
CA GLU A 827 -0.12 -3.93 -4.42
C GLU A 827 0.21 -2.80 -5.40
N SER A 828 1.49 -2.44 -5.51
CA SER A 828 1.97 -1.37 -6.37
C SER A 828 1.85 -1.72 -7.85
N MET A 829 2.05 -2.99 -8.22
CA MET A 829 1.81 -3.50 -9.57
C MET A 829 0.33 -3.44 -9.94
N VAL A 830 -0.59 -3.74 -9.02
CA VAL A 830 -2.03 -3.57 -9.25
C VAL A 830 -2.39 -2.09 -9.44
N LYS A 831 -1.88 -1.19 -8.58
CA LYS A 831 -2.11 0.26 -8.72
C LYS A 831 -1.57 0.79 -10.04
N MET A 832 -0.34 0.45 -10.40
CA MET A 832 0.27 0.85 -11.66
C MET A 832 -0.52 0.31 -12.85
N GLY A 833 -0.92 -0.98 -12.81
CA GLY A 833 -1.75 -1.59 -13.83
C GLY A 833 -3.13 -0.92 -13.98
N ASN A 834 -3.63 -0.27 -12.94
CA ASN A 834 -4.91 0.44 -12.94
C ASN A 834 -4.81 1.90 -13.43
N ILE A 835 -3.63 2.37 -13.82
CA ILE A 835 -3.48 3.66 -14.51
C ILE A 835 -4.12 3.52 -15.90
N THR A 836 -5.33 4.04 -16.05
CA THR A 836 -6.11 3.92 -17.28
C THR A 836 -6.29 5.28 -17.95
N ASN A 837 -6.44 5.25 -19.27
CA ASN A 837 -6.74 6.42 -20.07
C ASN A 837 -8.21 6.38 -20.49
N SER A 838 -8.99 7.34 -19.99
CA SER A 838 -10.43 7.43 -20.26
C SER A 838 -10.74 7.52 -21.76
N LYS A 839 -9.89 8.18 -22.56
CA LYS A 839 -10.07 8.25 -24.02
C LYS A 839 -9.84 6.89 -24.66
N THR A 840 -8.81 6.17 -24.24
CA THR A 840 -8.52 4.83 -24.78
C THR A 840 -9.57 3.82 -24.35
N TYR A 841 -10.10 3.91 -23.14
CA TYR A 841 -11.18 3.03 -22.69
C TYR A 841 -12.44 3.15 -23.57
N VAL A 842 -12.80 4.37 -23.99
CA VAL A 842 -13.99 4.64 -24.82
C VAL A 842 -13.74 4.40 -26.31
N ASN A 843 -12.61 4.89 -26.84
CA ASN A 843 -12.34 4.92 -28.29
C ASN A 843 -11.31 3.90 -28.76
N GLY A 844 -10.69 3.18 -27.83
CA GLY A 844 -9.71 2.14 -28.11
C GLY A 844 -10.36 0.90 -28.73
N GLU A 845 -9.54 -0.10 -28.96
CA GLU A 845 -9.96 -1.32 -29.64
C GLU A 845 -9.36 -2.59 -29.03
N VAL A 846 -9.66 -3.74 -29.63
CA VAL A 846 -8.90 -4.96 -29.40
C VAL A 846 -8.10 -5.20 -30.67
N ARG A 847 -6.80 -4.91 -30.64
CA ARG A 847 -5.94 -5.05 -31.82
C ARG A 847 -5.79 -6.53 -32.17
N LYS A 848 -5.80 -6.87 -33.45
CA LYS A 848 -5.45 -8.23 -33.93
C LYS A 848 -3.94 -8.47 -33.90
N SER A 849 -3.16 -7.43 -34.19
CA SER A 849 -1.71 -7.41 -34.04
C SER A 849 -1.32 -6.29 -33.11
N CYS A 850 -0.52 -6.58 -32.08
CA CYS A 850 -0.11 -5.55 -31.11
C CYS A 850 0.75 -4.43 -31.71
N ARG A 851 1.25 -4.61 -32.94
CA ARG A 851 2.11 -3.64 -33.63
C ARG A 851 1.35 -2.55 -34.34
N PHE A 852 0.09 -2.78 -34.70
CA PHE A 852 -0.65 -1.91 -35.60
C PHE A 852 -2.10 -1.76 -35.16
N VAL A 853 -2.64 -0.57 -35.38
CA VAL A 853 -4.07 -0.31 -35.29
C VAL A 853 -4.81 -1.16 -36.32
N ASN A 854 -5.99 -1.67 -35.99
CA ASN A 854 -6.82 -2.42 -36.92
C ASN A 854 -7.24 -1.55 -38.12
N THR A 855 -7.28 -2.16 -39.30
CA THR A 855 -7.71 -1.54 -40.57
C THR A 855 -9.05 -2.07 -41.03
#